data_AF-A0A953UY49-F1
#
_entry.id   AF-A0A953UY49-F1
#
_cell.length_a   1.000
_cell.length_b   1.000
_cell.length_c   1.000
_cell.angle_alpha   90.00
_cell.angle_beta   90.00
_cell.angle_gamma   90.00
#
_symmetry.space_group_name_H-M   'P 1'
#
loop_
_entity.id
_entity.type
_entity.pdbx_description
1 polymer ?
#
loop_
_entity_poly.entity_id
_entity_poly.type
_entity_poly.pdbx_seq_one_letter_code
_entity_poly.pdbx_strand_id
1 'polypeptide(L)'
;MRYNAFLSYSHAGDADLAACIQSSLQRFARPWYKTYALRVFRDKTGLSANPALWNSIVQALDESEYLLLLASPQAAASKWVDQEVAWFMRNRTPDKILIVITGGQIAWNATAGEFDWLQTNALPQVLRGTFRMEPFYVDLSWARQEQFLHDARFRDAILDLAAPLHGRPKDELDSEDLRQHRRTLRIAWSAVVLLALLAAALGLVAVYATGQRNVAQQKTVIADQQRKLAEDRRMTALSGQLAAQAVGESATDLDSALLEAVEAFRTQPTFEARKALLAVLFYSPHLRQFIRGPRHAWRTAVLSRDGRTVVALDEDSRNVVIEAATERSLATLGEVNLHRKVESVAVSADGAVFATGEPGKVVIRNVKTQVVERSLSDGLYSDSAPSHLSFSSDRKRIAAYESSAGILVWDVANRRLRVPPLRPKRWENVLAFSPDGTVLASGAHDGSIVLWATATGQPIGSPLLGHHSEIFGLAFSPDGSILASGSEDRTVILWDVKTGVAMGPPLAGHQGWPLGNDSWGLSVAFSPDGKTLASAAKDRSVMLWDVDSRRPAGDPLKGHREPPIAVAFSADGRSLLSLGRDNVALRWAADPLSVLGRPLEGAPEGYSSIAFSPNGRILATTSGNNKVTLWDPERGQPIRAPLQGQSNTILSLAFTADGGKLLSAAKDRVIAWEMSSGTAKAEKLGGTDDDVSRVAFSPDGNSTVWSDSSVLIMRTGEAPPVRFPIAVVSEDHSIMGLAFSPDGRRLASGGFDGTVALWDLNSRHLLWPAARAHRMAVQALAFSPDGKMLASGAVGMADYDDSVRLWDTQSGQELPPALTGHSGPVYAIAFSPDGRMLACAAGVRIVFWDIERRQSLGEAIAYREGEFVSSLAFSSDGRWLGSAGFHDSAIVWDLRPDVWLRQACAIANRDLDEREWKQLFGDTPPYRKSCP
;
A
#
# COMPACT_ATOMS: atom_id res chain seq x y z
N MET A 1 12.56 -12.52 -94.22
CA MET A 1 13.16 -11.18 -93.91
C MET A 1 14.64 -11.44 -93.86
N ARG A 2 15.43 -10.89 -94.78
CA ARG A 2 16.83 -11.32 -94.99
C ARG A 2 17.68 -11.22 -93.72
N TYR A 3 18.51 -12.24 -93.51
CA TYR A 3 19.52 -12.29 -92.45
C TYR A 3 20.83 -11.69 -92.98
N ASN A 4 21.55 -10.99 -92.11
CA ASN A 4 22.87 -10.47 -92.45
C ASN A 4 23.90 -11.62 -92.56
N ALA A 5 23.75 -12.64 -91.72
CA ALA A 5 24.66 -13.78 -91.67
C ALA A 5 23.95 -15.05 -91.21
N PHE A 6 24.39 -16.19 -91.75
CA PHE A 6 24.13 -17.52 -91.22
C PHE A 6 25.36 -18.02 -90.47
N LEU A 7 25.18 -18.51 -89.24
CA LEU A 7 26.27 -19.07 -88.43
C LEU A 7 26.30 -20.59 -88.59
N SER A 8 27.32 -21.11 -89.28
CA SER A 8 27.56 -22.54 -89.48
C SER A 8 28.62 -23.03 -88.50
N TYR A 9 28.29 -24.04 -87.71
CA TYR A 9 29.14 -24.49 -86.59
C TYR A 9 28.82 -25.92 -86.13
N SER A 10 29.74 -26.52 -85.37
CA SER A 10 29.47 -27.82 -84.75
C SER A 10 28.75 -27.66 -83.41
N HIS A 11 27.56 -28.24 -83.27
CA HIS A 11 26.85 -28.26 -81.99
C HIS A 11 27.62 -28.94 -80.86
N ALA A 12 28.52 -29.88 -81.18
CA ALA A 12 29.27 -30.63 -80.18
C ALA A 12 30.42 -29.83 -79.53
N GLY A 13 30.90 -28.75 -80.18
CA GLY A 13 32.07 -28.01 -79.72
C GLY A 13 31.91 -26.49 -79.65
N ASP A 14 31.05 -25.90 -80.49
CA ASP A 14 31.07 -24.46 -80.76
C ASP A 14 29.76 -23.73 -80.34
N ALA A 15 28.79 -24.45 -79.77
CA ALA A 15 27.42 -23.95 -79.56
C ALA A 15 27.32 -22.74 -78.61
N ASP A 16 28.10 -22.73 -77.54
CA ASP A 16 28.09 -21.65 -76.55
C ASP A 16 28.73 -20.39 -77.12
N LEU A 17 29.91 -20.53 -77.75
CA LEU A 17 30.58 -19.42 -78.41
C LEU A 17 29.74 -18.87 -79.58
N ALA A 18 29.06 -19.74 -80.33
CA ALA A 18 28.10 -19.34 -81.36
C ALA A 18 26.94 -18.49 -80.80
N ALA A 19 26.42 -18.84 -79.61
CA ALA A 19 25.39 -18.05 -78.92
C ALA A 19 25.89 -16.66 -78.54
N CYS A 20 27.10 -16.60 -77.98
CA CYS A 20 27.76 -15.37 -77.57
C CYS A 20 27.99 -14.46 -78.78
N ILE A 21 28.60 -14.97 -79.86
CA ILE A 21 28.84 -14.22 -81.09
C ILE A 21 27.54 -13.68 -81.67
N GLN A 22 26.49 -14.51 -81.78
CA GLN A 22 25.18 -14.08 -82.27
C GLN A 22 24.62 -12.92 -81.42
N SER A 23 24.61 -13.08 -80.09
CA SER A 23 24.03 -12.08 -79.18
C SER A 23 24.79 -10.76 -79.19
N SER A 24 26.12 -10.82 -79.32
CA SER A 24 27.00 -9.65 -79.38
C SER A 24 26.80 -8.90 -80.69
N LEU A 25 26.82 -9.59 -81.84
CA LEU A 25 26.55 -8.98 -83.14
C LEU A 25 25.16 -8.33 -83.21
N GLN A 26 24.16 -8.95 -82.57
CA GLN A 26 22.79 -8.43 -82.54
C GLN A 26 22.62 -7.17 -81.65
N ARG A 27 23.44 -7.01 -80.61
CA ARG A 27 23.36 -5.89 -79.65
C ARG A 27 24.32 -4.74 -79.96
N PHE A 28 25.37 -5.00 -80.72
CA PHE A 28 26.39 -4.00 -81.04
C PHE A 28 25.81 -2.82 -81.84
N ALA A 29 26.13 -1.59 -81.44
CA ALA A 29 25.66 -0.35 -82.07
C ALA A 29 24.12 -0.26 -82.19
N ARG A 30 23.37 -0.88 -81.27
CA ARG A 30 21.89 -0.92 -81.31
C ARG A 30 21.28 0.42 -80.88
N PRO A 31 20.47 1.09 -81.74
CA PRO A 31 19.69 2.25 -81.31
C PRO A 31 18.70 1.88 -80.20
N TRP A 32 18.50 2.77 -79.22
CA TRP A 32 17.65 2.51 -78.05
C TRP A 32 16.20 2.13 -78.39
N TYR A 33 15.72 2.48 -79.58
CA TYR A 33 14.37 2.18 -80.07
C TYR A 33 14.27 0.96 -81.02
N LYS A 34 15.38 0.28 -81.35
CA LYS A 34 15.39 -0.95 -82.18
C LYS A 34 15.69 -2.21 -81.36
N THR A 35 15.13 -3.35 -81.76
CA THR A 35 15.33 -4.66 -81.10
C THR A 35 16.67 -5.32 -81.40
N TYR A 36 17.16 -5.28 -82.65
CA TYR A 36 18.46 -5.82 -83.07
C TYR A 36 19.15 -4.92 -84.10
N ALA A 37 20.48 -4.82 -84.03
CA ALA A 37 21.30 -4.06 -84.98
C ALA A 37 21.63 -4.87 -86.24
N LEU A 38 22.07 -6.12 -86.08
CA LEU A 38 22.23 -7.12 -87.14
C LEU A 38 21.29 -8.29 -86.89
N ARG A 39 20.87 -8.98 -87.94
CA ARG A 39 20.10 -10.23 -87.84
C ARG A 39 20.96 -11.39 -88.26
N VAL A 40 21.57 -12.05 -87.28
CA VAL A 40 22.36 -13.27 -87.47
C VAL A 40 21.49 -14.48 -87.15
N PHE A 41 21.29 -15.36 -88.13
CA PHE A 41 20.63 -16.64 -87.93
C PHE A 41 21.63 -17.63 -87.34
N ARG A 42 21.17 -18.37 -86.33
CA ARG A 42 21.90 -19.47 -85.72
C ARG A 42 20.92 -20.62 -85.56
N ASP A 43 21.21 -21.76 -86.16
CA ASP A 43 20.43 -22.95 -85.89
C ASP A 43 20.68 -23.42 -84.46
N LYS A 44 19.62 -23.51 -83.65
CA LYS A 44 19.72 -24.03 -82.28
C LYS A 44 19.34 -25.51 -82.20
N THR A 45 18.80 -26.07 -83.29
CA THR A 45 18.34 -27.45 -83.37
C THR A 45 19.42 -28.30 -84.03
N GLY A 46 19.86 -29.38 -83.37
CA GLY A 46 20.84 -30.26 -84.00
C GLY A 46 20.20 -30.98 -85.19
N LEU A 47 20.63 -30.68 -86.42
CA LEU A 47 20.21 -31.40 -87.64
C LEU A 47 20.41 -32.93 -87.55
N SER A 48 21.35 -33.37 -86.71
CA SER A 48 21.58 -34.77 -86.35
C SER A 48 20.40 -35.43 -85.63
N ALA A 49 19.55 -34.65 -84.94
CA ALA A 49 18.37 -35.13 -84.24
C ALA A 49 17.09 -35.14 -85.12
N ASN A 50 17.01 -34.31 -86.17
CA ASN A 50 15.90 -34.32 -87.13
C ASN A 50 16.32 -33.83 -88.53
N PRO A 51 16.69 -34.75 -89.44
CA PRO A 51 17.12 -34.42 -90.80
C PRO A 51 16.06 -33.69 -91.66
N ALA A 52 14.76 -33.77 -91.30
CA ALA A 52 13.69 -33.14 -92.08
C ALA A 52 13.72 -31.60 -92.03
N LEU A 53 14.47 -31.01 -91.08
CA LEU A 53 14.64 -29.56 -90.94
C LEU A 53 15.64 -28.95 -91.95
N TRP A 54 16.26 -29.76 -92.80
CA TRP A 54 17.21 -29.26 -93.81
C TRP A 54 16.60 -28.19 -94.73
N ASN A 55 15.32 -28.32 -95.12
CA ASN A 55 14.67 -27.33 -95.98
C ASN A 55 14.56 -25.95 -95.32
N SER A 56 14.32 -25.88 -94.00
CA SER A 56 14.31 -24.60 -93.27
C SER A 56 15.70 -23.98 -93.17
N ILE A 57 16.75 -24.80 -93.10
CA ILE A 57 18.13 -24.32 -93.07
C ILE A 57 18.56 -23.83 -94.45
N VAL A 58 18.18 -24.52 -95.52
CA VAL A 58 18.37 -24.04 -96.89
C VAL A 58 17.68 -22.69 -97.10
N GLN A 59 16.46 -22.52 -96.56
CA GLN A 59 15.78 -21.22 -96.61
C GLN A 59 16.54 -20.14 -95.84
N ALA A 60 17.02 -20.44 -94.62
CA ALA A 60 17.80 -19.50 -93.82
C ALA A 60 19.15 -19.16 -94.46
N LEU A 61 19.81 -20.13 -95.10
CA LEU A 61 21.05 -19.94 -95.87
C LEU A 61 20.80 -19.07 -97.10
N ASP A 62 19.70 -19.26 -97.83
CA ASP A 62 19.37 -18.41 -98.99
C ASP A 62 19.02 -16.98 -98.57
N GLU A 63 18.32 -16.82 -97.44
CA GLU A 63 18.01 -15.51 -96.85
C GLU A 63 19.23 -14.81 -96.22
N SER A 64 20.37 -15.50 -96.09
CA SER A 64 21.59 -14.96 -95.48
C SER A 64 22.59 -14.48 -96.53
N GLU A 65 23.14 -13.28 -96.32
CA GLU A 65 24.14 -12.72 -97.23
C GLU A 65 25.54 -13.32 -97.01
N TYR A 66 25.95 -13.50 -95.76
CA TYR A 66 27.25 -14.06 -95.36
C TYR A 66 27.09 -15.40 -94.67
N LEU A 67 28.11 -16.25 -94.79
CA LEU A 67 28.29 -17.46 -93.99
C LEU A 67 29.41 -17.22 -92.98
N LEU A 68 29.09 -17.23 -91.68
CA LEU A 68 30.10 -17.26 -90.63
C LEU A 68 30.38 -18.72 -90.29
N LEU A 69 31.54 -19.22 -90.68
CA LEU A 69 31.99 -20.58 -90.41
C LEU A 69 32.82 -20.59 -89.13
N LEU A 70 32.30 -21.21 -88.07
CA LEU A 70 33.07 -21.49 -86.85
C LEU A 70 33.94 -22.73 -87.10
N ALA A 71 35.23 -22.50 -87.35
CA ALA A 71 36.22 -23.49 -87.71
C ALA A 71 36.82 -24.15 -86.47
N SER A 72 36.57 -25.45 -86.34
CA SER A 72 37.08 -26.33 -85.31
C SER A 72 37.27 -27.75 -85.87
N PRO A 73 38.11 -28.62 -85.26
CA PRO A 73 38.20 -30.01 -85.67
C PRO A 73 36.84 -30.73 -85.66
N GLN A 74 35.95 -30.33 -84.75
CA GLN A 74 34.59 -30.85 -84.66
C GLN A 74 33.68 -30.33 -85.78
N ALA A 75 33.87 -29.10 -86.24
CA ALA A 75 33.18 -28.55 -87.41
C ALA A 75 33.69 -29.17 -88.71
N ALA A 76 35.00 -29.36 -88.85
CA ALA A 76 35.63 -30.02 -89.99
C ALA A 76 35.18 -31.48 -90.16
N ALA A 77 34.90 -32.19 -89.07
CA ALA A 77 34.37 -33.55 -89.09
C ALA A 77 32.84 -33.64 -89.19
N SER A 78 32.14 -32.49 -89.13
CA SER A 78 30.68 -32.46 -89.13
C SER A 78 30.12 -32.51 -90.55
N LYS A 79 29.45 -33.62 -90.88
CA LYS A 79 28.74 -33.79 -92.16
C LYS A 79 27.75 -32.65 -92.45
N TRP A 80 27.16 -32.05 -91.43
CA TRP A 80 26.18 -30.97 -91.60
C TRP A 80 26.85 -29.64 -91.91
N VAL A 81 27.97 -29.32 -91.25
CA VAL A 81 28.76 -28.14 -91.59
C VAL A 81 29.30 -28.28 -93.02
N ASP A 82 29.81 -29.46 -93.38
CA ASP A 82 30.20 -29.79 -94.77
C ASP A 82 29.05 -29.54 -95.75
N GLN A 83 27.82 -29.94 -95.40
CA GLN A 83 26.65 -29.78 -96.26
C GLN A 83 26.21 -28.31 -96.39
N GLU A 84 26.27 -27.53 -95.31
CA GLU A 84 25.97 -26.09 -95.29
C GLU A 84 27.00 -25.30 -96.11
N VAL A 85 28.29 -25.58 -95.88
CA VAL A 85 29.39 -24.96 -96.63
C VAL A 85 29.32 -25.36 -98.10
N ALA A 86 29.11 -26.64 -98.43
CA ALA A 86 28.95 -27.10 -99.81
C ALA A 86 27.74 -26.46 -100.51
N TRP A 87 26.63 -26.28 -99.80
CA TRP A 87 25.47 -25.57 -100.32
C TRP A 87 25.81 -24.10 -100.61
N PHE A 88 26.41 -23.41 -99.64
CA PHE A 88 26.76 -22.00 -99.79
C PHE A 88 27.73 -21.78 -100.96
N MET A 89 28.74 -22.65 -101.07
CA MET A 89 29.73 -22.64 -102.15
C MET A 89 29.16 -22.85 -103.55
N ARG A 90 28.04 -23.58 -103.68
CA ARG A 90 27.36 -23.76 -104.98
C ARG A 90 26.49 -22.56 -105.36
N ASN A 91 26.04 -21.78 -104.38
CA ASN A 91 25.00 -20.76 -104.56
C ASN A 91 25.50 -19.32 -104.33
N ARG A 92 26.69 -19.15 -103.76
CA ARG A 92 27.30 -17.88 -103.36
C ARG A 92 28.82 -17.93 -103.58
N THR A 93 29.47 -16.77 -103.52
CA THR A 93 30.91 -16.63 -103.74
C THR A 93 31.71 -16.84 -102.45
N PRO A 94 32.94 -17.38 -102.52
CA PRO A 94 33.72 -17.70 -101.32
C PRO A 94 34.11 -16.51 -100.44
N ASP A 95 34.18 -15.29 -100.99
CA ASP A 95 34.48 -14.04 -100.26
C ASP A 95 33.42 -13.68 -99.22
N LYS A 96 32.23 -14.29 -99.30
CA LYS A 96 31.15 -14.12 -98.33
C LYS A 96 31.22 -15.14 -97.18
N ILE A 97 32.24 -15.99 -97.16
CA ILE A 97 32.54 -16.87 -96.04
C ILE A 97 33.53 -16.17 -95.11
N LEU A 98 33.08 -15.86 -93.89
CA LEU A 98 33.93 -15.35 -92.82
C LEU A 98 34.29 -16.50 -91.89
N ILE A 99 35.58 -16.78 -91.76
CA ILE A 99 36.07 -17.89 -90.95
C ILE A 99 36.36 -17.38 -89.54
N VAL A 100 35.89 -18.10 -88.54
CA VAL A 100 36.16 -17.81 -87.13
C VAL A 100 36.76 -19.06 -86.51
N ILE A 101 38.04 -19.01 -86.17
CA ILE A 101 38.73 -20.15 -85.57
C ILE A 101 38.27 -20.27 -84.12
N THR A 102 37.59 -21.36 -83.79
CA THR A 102 37.14 -21.68 -82.42
C THR A 102 37.94 -22.83 -81.82
N GLY A 103 38.68 -23.57 -82.65
CA GLY A 103 39.62 -24.59 -82.22
C GLY A 103 40.45 -25.16 -83.35
N GLY A 104 41.48 -25.93 -83.01
CA GLY A 104 42.36 -26.56 -84.00
C GLY A 104 43.35 -25.59 -84.62
N GLN A 105 43.94 -26.00 -85.72
CA GLN A 105 44.95 -25.23 -86.45
C GLN A 105 44.53 -25.08 -87.92
N ILE A 106 44.82 -23.91 -88.46
CA ILE A 106 44.71 -23.57 -89.88
C ILE A 106 46.05 -23.03 -90.32
N ALA A 107 46.60 -23.58 -91.39
CA ALA A 107 47.87 -23.17 -91.97
C ALA A 107 47.65 -22.89 -93.46
N TRP A 108 47.93 -21.67 -93.90
CA TRP A 108 47.85 -21.29 -95.31
C TRP A 108 49.21 -21.46 -95.98
N ASN A 109 49.26 -22.16 -97.11
CA ASN A 109 50.44 -22.24 -97.95
C ASN A 109 50.36 -21.20 -99.06
N ALA A 110 50.99 -20.04 -98.82
CA ALA A 110 50.98 -18.92 -99.75
C ALA A 110 51.57 -19.25 -101.13
N THR A 111 52.49 -20.22 -101.22
CA THR A 111 53.12 -20.62 -102.48
C THR A 111 52.22 -21.53 -103.31
N ALA A 112 51.42 -22.38 -102.66
CA ALA A 112 50.43 -23.23 -103.32
C ALA A 112 49.10 -22.49 -103.59
N GLY A 113 48.86 -21.36 -102.93
CA GLY A 113 47.58 -20.64 -102.99
C GLY A 113 46.43 -21.44 -102.37
N GLU A 114 46.75 -22.29 -101.38
CA GLU A 114 45.80 -23.21 -100.76
C GLU A 114 46.18 -23.48 -99.30
N PHE A 115 45.24 -23.96 -98.48
CA PHE A 115 45.53 -24.44 -97.13
C PHE A 115 46.49 -25.64 -97.17
N ASP A 116 47.46 -25.66 -96.26
CA ASP A 116 48.23 -26.87 -95.99
C ASP A 116 47.34 -27.85 -95.23
N TRP A 117 46.72 -28.77 -95.97
CA TRP A 117 45.79 -29.77 -95.44
C TRP A 117 46.46 -30.85 -94.57
N LEU A 118 47.80 -30.90 -94.48
CA LEU A 118 48.48 -31.75 -93.51
C LEU A 118 48.54 -31.09 -92.13
N GLN A 119 48.57 -29.76 -92.06
CA GLN A 119 48.58 -29.00 -90.80
C GLN A 119 47.21 -28.42 -90.42
N THR A 120 46.33 -28.22 -91.41
CA THR A 120 44.99 -27.67 -91.21
C THR A 120 44.01 -28.77 -90.82
N ASN A 121 43.48 -28.70 -89.60
CA ASN A 121 42.49 -29.65 -89.10
C ASN A 121 41.16 -29.00 -88.69
N ALA A 122 41.04 -27.67 -88.73
CA ALA A 122 39.85 -26.95 -88.28
C ALA A 122 38.84 -26.62 -89.40
N LEU A 123 39.21 -26.84 -90.66
CA LEU A 123 38.35 -26.51 -91.82
C LEU A 123 37.76 -27.76 -92.48
N PRO A 124 36.50 -27.71 -92.91
CA PRO A 124 35.90 -28.81 -93.66
C PRO A 124 36.57 -29.01 -95.02
N GLN A 125 36.77 -30.28 -95.42
CA GLN A 125 37.52 -30.63 -96.64
C GLN A 125 36.85 -30.12 -97.92
N VAL A 126 35.56 -29.78 -97.87
CA VAL A 126 34.82 -29.17 -98.97
C VAL A 126 35.43 -27.83 -99.41
N LEU A 127 36.18 -27.15 -98.54
CA LEU A 127 36.85 -25.88 -98.88
C LEU A 127 38.18 -26.06 -99.65
N ARG A 128 38.57 -27.30 -99.96
CA ARG A 128 39.75 -27.56 -100.79
C ARG A 128 39.53 -27.05 -102.21
N GLY A 129 40.50 -26.30 -102.74
CA GLY A 129 40.46 -25.64 -104.05
C GLY A 129 39.67 -24.34 -104.09
N THR A 130 39.14 -23.87 -102.96
CA THR A 130 38.11 -22.82 -102.94
C THR A 130 38.67 -21.40 -103.00
N PHE A 131 39.66 -21.09 -102.16
CA PHE A 131 40.16 -19.73 -102.01
C PHE A 131 41.37 -19.49 -102.91
N ARG A 132 41.43 -18.34 -103.59
CA ARG A 132 42.57 -17.96 -104.44
C ARG A 132 43.67 -17.20 -103.69
N MET A 133 43.31 -16.62 -102.55
CA MET A 133 44.20 -15.92 -101.62
C MET A 133 43.77 -16.30 -100.20
N GLU A 134 44.64 -16.05 -99.23
CA GLU A 134 44.35 -16.33 -97.83
C GLU A 134 43.06 -15.62 -97.38
N PRO A 135 42.03 -16.34 -96.92
CA PRO A 135 40.78 -15.72 -96.49
C PRO A 135 40.95 -15.03 -95.14
N PHE A 136 40.14 -14.00 -94.90
CA PHE A 136 40.08 -13.37 -93.59
C PHE A 136 39.53 -14.35 -92.55
N TYR A 137 40.28 -14.57 -91.48
CA TYR A 137 39.83 -15.33 -90.32
C TYR A 137 40.11 -14.63 -89.01
N VAL A 138 39.19 -14.79 -88.06
CA VAL A 138 39.30 -14.25 -86.70
C VAL A 138 39.56 -15.38 -85.73
N ASP A 139 40.63 -15.29 -84.94
CA ASP A 139 40.96 -16.31 -83.95
C ASP A 139 40.27 -16.05 -82.61
N LEU A 140 39.29 -16.91 -82.30
CA LEU A 140 38.57 -16.98 -81.03
C LEU A 140 38.79 -18.33 -80.33
N SER A 141 39.84 -19.08 -80.68
CA SER A 141 40.15 -20.38 -80.07
C SER A 141 40.45 -20.26 -78.57
N TRP A 142 40.87 -19.07 -78.13
CA TRP A 142 41.08 -18.72 -76.72
C TRP A 142 39.78 -18.44 -75.95
N ALA A 143 38.67 -18.13 -76.63
CA ALA A 143 37.40 -17.69 -76.02
C ALA A 143 36.50 -18.87 -75.62
N ARG A 144 36.98 -19.75 -74.74
CA ARG A 144 36.29 -20.99 -74.33
C ARG A 144 35.64 -20.97 -72.94
N GLN A 145 35.75 -19.88 -72.18
CA GLN A 145 35.20 -19.75 -70.81
C GLN A 145 34.35 -18.48 -70.66
N GLU A 146 33.22 -18.52 -69.96
CA GLU A 146 32.18 -17.45 -69.94
C GLU A 146 32.66 -16.01 -69.65
N GLN A 147 33.83 -15.82 -69.02
CA GLN A 147 34.35 -14.50 -68.66
C GLN A 147 34.89 -13.67 -69.84
N PHE A 148 35.04 -14.23 -71.05
CA PHE A 148 35.56 -13.46 -72.21
C PHE A 148 34.62 -12.38 -72.72
N LEU A 149 33.32 -12.39 -72.38
CA LEU A 149 32.33 -11.43 -72.91
C LEU A 149 32.68 -9.96 -72.61
N HIS A 150 33.45 -9.72 -71.55
CA HIS A 150 33.94 -8.38 -71.17
C HIS A 150 35.40 -8.12 -71.59
N ASP A 151 36.06 -9.09 -72.24
CA ASP A 151 37.43 -8.93 -72.74
C ASP A 151 37.42 -8.02 -73.98
N ALA A 152 38.32 -7.04 -73.99
CA ALA A 152 38.48 -6.12 -75.10
C ALA A 152 38.80 -6.87 -76.41
N ARG A 153 39.55 -7.97 -76.36
CA ARG A 153 39.89 -8.79 -77.53
C ARG A 153 38.67 -9.47 -78.16
N PHE A 154 37.71 -9.89 -77.33
CA PHE A 154 36.46 -10.49 -77.84
C PHE A 154 35.60 -9.41 -78.50
N ARG A 155 35.45 -8.25 -77.87
CA ARG A 155 34.75 -7.10 -78.48
C ARG A 155 35.38 -6.69 -79.80
N ASP A 156 36.71 -6.65 -79.86
CA ASP A 156 37.46 -6.30 -81.07
C ASP A 156 37.25 -7.31 -82.21
N ALA A 157 37.25 -8.61 -81.89
CA ALA A 157 36.91 -9.69 -82.81
C ALA A 157 35.45 -9.61 -83.30
N ILE A 158 34.49 -9.27 -82.43
CA ILE A 158 33.09 -9.05 -82.84
C ILE A 158 32.97 -7.84 -83.76
N LEU A 159 33.75 -6.78 -83.50
CA LEU A 159 33.83 -5.60 -84.36
C LEU A 159 34.37 -5.96 -85.75
N ASP A 160 35.43 -6.76 -85.82
CA ASP A 160 35.99 -7.28 -87.07
C ASP A 160 34.98 -8.11 -87.86
N LEU A 161 34.15 -8.89 -87.19
CA LEU A 161 33.06 -9.64 -87.81
C LEU A 161 31.87 -8.74 -88.20
N ALA A 162 31.56 -7.72 -87.40
CA ALA A 162 30.41 -6.83 -87.62
C ALA A 162 30.64 -5.86 -88.79
N ALA A 163 31.87 -5.40 -88.99
CA ALA A 163 32.25 -4.45 -90.05
C ALA A 163 31.81 -4.91 -91.45
N PRO A 164 32.19 -6.10 -91.95
CA PRO A 164 31.73 -6.59 -93.25
C PRO A 164 30.21 -6.84 -93.29
N LEU A 165 29.59 -7.25 -92.17
CA LEU A 165 28.15 -7.49 -92.10
C LEU A 165 27.30 -6.21 -92.14
N HIS A 166 27.83 -5.09 -91.63
CA HIS A 166 27.21 -3.76 -91.74
C HIS A 166 27.59 -3.03 -93.04
N GLY A 167 28.66 -3.48 -93.73
CA GLY A 167 29.25 -2.76 -94.86
C GLY A 167 29.91 -1.43 -94.46
N ARG A 168 30.38 -1.32 -93.20
CA ARG A 168 30.98 -0.10 -92.64
C ARG A 168 32.35 -0.39 -92.02
N PRO A 169 33.27 0.59 -92.02
CA PRO A 169 34.57 0.42 -91.37
C PRO A 169 34.43 0.26 -89.85
N LYS A 170 35.35 -0.52 -89.27
CA LYS A 170 35.39 -0.88 -87.84
C LYS A 170 35.30 0.33 -86.89
N ASP A 171 36.08 1.37 -87.17
CA ASP A 171 36.19 2.56 -86.30
C ASP A 171 34.89 3.35 -86.20
N GLU A 172 34.10 3.38 -87.28
CA GLU A 172 32.81 4.09 -87.28
C GLU A 172 31.81 3.37 -86.37
N LEU A 173 31.75 2.04 -86.45
CA LEU A 173 30.86 1.21 -85.63
C LEU A 173 31.20 1.31 -84.14
N ASP A 174 32.49 1.35 -83.79
CA ASP A 174 32.92 1.45 -82.40
C ASP A 174 32.53 2.81 -81.77
N SER A 175 32.72 3.89 -82.52
CA SER A 175 32.36 5.24 -82.08
C SER A 175 30.85 5.41 -81.85
N GLU A 176 30.02 4.76 -82.66
CA GLU A 176 28.56 4.87 -82.57
C GLU A 176 28.00 4.13 -81.36
N ASP A 177 28.51 2.93 -81.06
CA ASP A 177 28.08 2.14 -79.89
C ASP A 177 28.33 2.93 -78.58
N LEU A 178 29.50 3.57 -78.46
CA LEU A 178 29.84 4.42 -77.33
C LEU A 178 28.91 5.64 -77.19
N ARG A 179 28.49 6.24 -78.30
CA ARG A 179 27.55 7.37 -78.29
C ARG A 179 26.17 6.94 -77.83
N GLN A 180 25.66 5.81 -78.31
CA GLN A 180 24.34 5.29 -77.93
C GLN A 180 24.30 4.92 -76.44
N HIS A 181 25.31 4.22 -75.94
CA HIS A 181 25.37 3.79 -74.54
C HIS A 181 25.34 4.98 -73.56
N ARG A 182 26.12 6.03 -73.84
CA ARG A 182 26.14 7.25 -73.01
C ARG A 182 24.80 7.98 -72.99
N ARG A 183 24.07 7.99 -74.11
CA ARG A 183 22.78 8.69 -74.21
C ARG A 183 21.70 8.02 -73.36
N THR A 184 21.62 6.69 -73.40
CA THR A 184 20.67 5.92 -72.60
C THR A 184 20.91 6.10 -71.09
N LEU A 185 22.18 6.09 -70.66
CA LEU A 185 22.51 6.31 -69.26
C LEU A 185 22.09 7.70 -68.77
N ARG A 186 22.33 8.77 -69.54
CA ARG A 186 21.95 10.13 -69.13
C ARG A 186 20.44 10.29 -68.92
N ILE A 187 19.63 9.73 -69.81
CA ILE A 187 18.17 9.82 -69.71
C ILE A 187 17.67 9.06 -68.46
N ALA A 188 18.16 7.84 -68.25
CA ALA A 188 17.79 7.05 -67.08
C ALA A 188 18.16 7.75 -65.76
N TRP A 189 19.37 8.31 -65.66
CA TRP A 189 19.83 9.02 -64.47
C TRP A 189 19.00 10.28 -64.17
N SER A 190 18.60 11.03 -65.20
CA SER A 190 17.79 12.24 -65.00
C SER A 190 16.39 11.94 -64.41
N ALA A 191 15.76 10.84 -64.83
CA ALA A 191 14.44 10.45 -64.33
C ALA A 191 14.51 9.95 -62.86
N VAL A 192 15.55 9.19 -62.52
CA VAL A 192 15.76 8.68 -61.16
C VAL A 192 15.98 9.83 -60.17
N VAL A 193 16.78 10.83 -60.54
CA VAL A 193 17.05 11.99 -59.67
C VAL A 193 15.77 12.79 -59.41
N LEU A 194 14.94 13.02 -60.43
CA LEU A 194 13.69 13.78 -60.29
C LEU A 194 12.69 13.08 -59.35
N LEU A 195 12.52 11.76 -59.51
CA LEU A 195 11.64 10.96 -58.65
C LEU A 195 12.14 10.91 -57.21
N ALA A 196 13.46 10.80 -57.00
CA ALA A 196 14.06 10.82 -55.67
C ALA A 196 13.83 12.17 -54.96
N LEU A 197 13.95 13.30 -55.67
CA LEU A 197 13.71 14.63 -55.11
C LEU A 197 12.24 14.84 -54.72
N LEU A 198 11.30 14.40 -55.55
CA LEU A 198 9.86 14.47 -55.23
C LEU A 198 9.48 13.60 -54.02
N ALA A 199 10.02 12.38 -53.94
CA ALA A 199 9.80 11.50 -52.80
C ALA A 199 10.39 12.09 -51.51
N ALA A 200 11.59 12.68 -51.57
CA ALA A 200 12.21 13.35 -50.44
C ALA A 200 11.39 14.56 -49.96
N ALA A 201 10.85 15.37 -50.88
CA ALA A 201 10.03 16.53 -50.54
C ALA A 201 8.70 16.13 -49.86
N LEU A 202 8.01 15.11 -50.38
CA LEU A 202 6.79 14.57 -49.76
C LEU A 202 7.07 13.94 -48.39
N GLY A 203 8.19 13.22 -48.26
CA GLY A 203 8.68 12.70 -46.98
C GLY A 203 8.90 13.82 -45.96
N LEU A 204 9.56 14.91 -46.34
CA LEU A 204 9.79 16.07 -45.47
C LEU A 204 8.50 16.74 -45.02
N VAL A 205 7.51 16.93 -45.90
CA VAL A 205 6.21 17.50 -45.54
C VAL A 205 5.43 16.59 -44.60
N ALA A 206 5.42 15.28 -44.85
CA ALA A 206 4.78 14.31 -43.96
C ALA A 206 5.45 14.25 -42.58
N VAL A 207 6.78 14.28 -42.52
CA VAL A 207 7.55 14.34 -41.26
C VAL A 207 7.25 15.64 -40.52
N TYR A 208 7.21 16.78 -41.22
CA TYR A 208 6.89 18.08 -40.63
C TYR A 208 5.45 18.12 -40.07
N ALA A 209 4.46 17.65 -40.83
CA ALA A 209 3.07 17.60 -40.38
C ALA A 209 2.87 16.64 -39.20
N THR A 210 3.56 15.50 -39.20
CA THR A 210 3.55 14.55 -38.08
C THR A 210 4.24 15.14 -36.86
N GLY A 211 5.35 15.85 -37.04
CA GLY A 211 6.03 16.61 -35.98
C GLY A 211 5.12 17.66 -35.34
N GLN A 212 4.38 18.44 -36.15
CA GLN A 212 3.44 19.44 -35.64
C GLN A 212 2.26 18.81 -34.87
N ARG A 213 1.71 17.69 -35.36
CA ARG A 213 0.67 16.94 -34.62
C ARG A 213 1.18 16.41 -33.29
N ASN A 214 2.38 15.84 -33.26
CA ASN A 214 3.00 15.34 -32.04
C ASN A 214 3.26 16.47 -31.03
N VAL A 215 3.73 17.64 -31.50
CA VAL A 215 3.92 18.82 -30.64
C VAL A 215 2.58 19.34 -30.11
N ALA A 216 1.52 19.38 -30.92
CA ALA A 216 0.19 19.80 -30.47
C ALA A 216 -0.40 18.84 -29.42
N GLN A 217 -0.29 17.53 -29.64
CA GLN A 217 -0.72 16.50 -28.68
C GLN A 217 0.11 16.56 -27.38
N GLN A 218 1.42 16.75 -27.48
CA GLN A 218 2.28 16.96 -26.31
C GLN A 218 1.87 18.22 -25.54
N LYS A 219 1.56 19.34 -26.22
CA LYS A 219 1.10 20.56 -25.54
C LYS A 219 -0.23 20.37 -24.80
N THR A 220 -1.18 19.63 -25.36
CA THR A 220 -2.46 19.36 -24.66
C THR A 220 -2.29 18.41 -23.48
N VAL A 221 -1.45 17.38 -23.61
CA VAL A 221 -1.14 16.45 -22.50
C VAL A 221 -0.37 17.18 -21.41
N ILE A 222 0.60 18.02 -21.75
CA ILE A 222 1.35 18.84 -20.79
C ILE A 222 0.42 19.83 -20.10
N ALA A 223 -0.50 20.48 -20.82
CA ALA A 223 -1.47 21.41 -20.21
C ALA A 223 -2.45 20.71 -19.26
N ASP A 224 -2.94 19.51 -19.61
CA ASP A 224 -3.81 18.72 -18.73
C ASP A 224 -3.05 18.16 -17.51
N GLN A 225 -1.81 17.72 -17.71
CA GLN A 225 -0.90 17.33 -16.61
C GLN A 225 -0.58 18.51 -15.70
N GLN A 226 -0.33 19.70 -16.24
CA GLN A 226 -0.07 20.91 -15.45
C GLN A 226 -1.30 21.36 -14.67
N ARG A 227 -2.51 21.23 -15.22
CA ARG A 227 -3.76 21.51 -14.48
C ARG A 227 -3.95 20.52 -13.33
N LYS A 228 -3.81 19.23 -13.59
CA LYS A 228 -3.89 18.19 -12.56
C LYS A 228 -2.81 18.38 -11.49
N LEU A 229 -1.57 18.66 -11.87
CA LEU A 229 -0.48 18.96 -10.93
C LEU A 229 -0.72 20.25 -10.13
N ALA A 230 -1.33 21.27 -10.72
CA ALA A 230 -1.66 22.51 -10.02
C ALA A 230 -2.78 22.29 -9.00
N GLU A 231 -3.80 21.49 -9.34
CA GLU A 231 -4.88 21.10 -8.44
C GLU A 231 -4.39 20.21 -7.31
N ASP A 232 -3.54 19.22 -7.62
CA ASP A 232 -2.93 18.31 -6.65
C ASP A 232 -1.97 19.05 -5.69
N ARG A 233 -1.18 20.00 -6.21
CA ARG A 233 -0.34 20.88 -5.36
C ARG A 233 -1.17 21.79 -4.47
N ARG A 234 -2.30 22.29 -4.97
CA ARG A 234 -3.21 23.14 -4.18
C ARG A 234 -3.87 22.35 -3.06
N MET A 235 -4.33 21.13 -3.33
CA MET A 235 -4.91 20.24 -2.32
C MET A 235 -3.87 19.76 -1.30
N THR A 236 -2.63 19.52 -1.74
CA THR A 236 -1.50 19.15 -0.86
C THR A 236 -1.12 20.32 0.06
N ALA A 237 -1.12 21.55 -0.47
CA ALA A 237 -0.84 22.75 0.33
C ALA A 237 -1.95 23.03 1.35
N LEU A 238 -3.22 22.87 0.97
CA LEU A 238 -4.37 23.01 1.86
C LEU A 238 -4.37 21.94 2.96
N SER A 239 -4.10 20.68 2.60
CA SER A 239 -3.91 19.58 3.54
C SER A 239 -2.76 19.86 4.52
N GLY A 240 -1.63 20.36 4.03
CA GLY A 240 -0.49 20.72 4.88
C GLY A 240 -0.79 21.88 5.83
N GLN A 241 -1.58 22.87 5.41
CA GLN A 241 -2.03 23.98 6.28
C GLN A 241 -2.96 23.47 7.39
N LEU A 242 -3.97 22.66 7.05
CA LEU A 242 -4.89 22.06 8.01
C LEU A 242 -4.17 21.13 8.99
N ALA A 243 -3.17 20.38 8.52
CA ALA A 243 -2.34 19.54 9.38
C ALA A 243 -1.48 20.35 10.35
N ALA A 244 -0.95 21.49 9.90
CA ALA A 244 -0.16 22.37 10.74
C ALA A 244 -1.02 23.09 11.79
N GLN A 245 -2.24 23.50 11.44
CA GLN A 245 -3.19 24.04 12.42
C GLN A 245 -3.58 22.97 13.45
N ALA A 246 -3.87 21.75 13.00
CA ALA A 246 -4.21 20.65 13.88
C ALA A 246 -3.13 20.36 14.93
N VAL A 247 -1.86 20.37 14.53
CA VAL A 247 -0.73 20.18 15.45
C VAL A 247 -0.50 21.40 16.35
N GLY A 248 -0.85 22.60 15.88
CA GLY A 248 -0.79 23.82 16.69
C GLY A 248 -1.88 23.89 17.75
N GLU A 249 -3.06 23.38 17.45
CA GLU A 249 -4.24 23.41 18.33
C GLU A 249 -4.31 22.21 19.28
N SER A 250 -3.57 21.13 19.02
CA SER A 250 -3.62 19.90 19.83
C SER A 250 -3.23 20.09 21.30
N ALA A 251 -2.52 21.17 21.63
CA ALA A 251 -2.16 21.52 23.00
C ALA A 251 -3.21 22.33 23.76
N THR A 252 -4.21 22.90 23.07
CA THR A 252 -5.18 23.86 23.65
C THR A 252 -6.64 23.48 23.43
N ASP A 253 -6.97 22.89 22.27
CA ASP A 253 -8.30 22.41 21.92
C ASP A 253 -8.17 21.15 21.06
N LEU A 254 -8.24 20.02 21.76
CA LEU A 254 -8.08 18.70 21.19
C LEU A 254 -9.11 18.38 20.08
N ASP A 255 -10.29 18.99 20.19
CA ASP A 255 -11.44 18.68 19.36
C ASP A 255 -11.32 19.38 18.00
N SER A 256 -10.88 20.64 18.01
CA SER A 256 -10.56 21.41 16.80
C SER A 256 -9.34 20.81 16.10
N ALA A 257 -8.32 20.42 16.86
CA ALA A 257 -7.15 19.71 16.36
C ALA A 257 -7.51 18.37 15.66
N LEU A 258 -8.41 17.57 16.23
CA LEU A 258 -8.83 16.29 15.64
C LEU A 258 -9.60 16.54 14.34
N LEU A 259 -10.47 17.54 14.33
CA LEU A 259 -11.26 17.92 13.17
C LEU A 259 -10.39 18.38 12.00
N GLU A 260 -9.39 19.22 12.29
CA GLU A 260 -8.45 19.76 11.32
C GLU A 260 -7.49 18.70 10.82
N ALA A 261 -7.04 17.78 11.69
CA ALA A 261 -6.22 16.64 11.29
C ALA A 261 -6.98 15.67 10.37
N VAL A 262 -8.25 15.40 10.69
CA VAL A 262 -9.15 14.60 9.84
C VAL A 262 -9.45 15.33 8.54
N GLU A 263 -9.62 16.66 8.53
CA GLU A 263 -9.84 17.43 7.30
C GLU A 263 -8.59 17.49 6.43
N ALA A 264 -7.42 17.65 7.03
CA ALA A 264 -6.14 17.59 6.37
C ALA A 264 -5.99 16.26 5.63
N PHE A 265 -6.32 15.15 6.32
CA PHE A 265 -6.24 13.81 5.77
C PHE A 265 -7.27 13.56 4.67
N ARG A 266 -8.49 14.08 4.83
CA ARG A 266 -9.57 14.02 3.82
C ARG A 266 -9.27 14.84 2.57
N THR A 267 -8.63 16.00 2.72
CA THR A 267 -8.28 16.90 1.63
C THR A 267 -7.19 16.26 0.75
N GLN A 268 -6.13 15.76 1.36
CA GLN A 268 -5.11 14.94 0.71
C GLN A 268 -4.33 14.17 1.78
N PRO A 269 -4.08 12.86 1.66
CA PRO A 269 -3.48 12.07 2.74
C PRO A 269 -1.95 12.23 2.76
N THR A 270 -1.48 13.45 3.01
CA THR A 270 -0.08 13.86 3.07
C THR A 270 0.61 13.33 4.34
N PHE A 271 1.94 13.39 4.36
CA PHE A 271 2.72 13.00 5.54
C PHE A 271 2.35 13.85 6.77
N GLU A 272 2.20 15.16 6.60
CA GLU A 272 1.80 16.06 7.68
C GLU A 272 0.37 15.80 8.16
N ALA A 273 -0.57 15.52 7.24
CA ALA A 273 -1.94 15.18 7.62
C ALA A 273 -2.03 13.85 8.41
N ARG A 274 -1.20 12.86 8.08
CA ARG A 274 -1.10 11.61 8.84
C ARG A 274 -0.46 11.82 10.19
N LYS A 275 0.59 12.63 10.24
CA LYS A 275 1.28 12.98 11.47
C LYS A 275 0.34 13.74 12.41
N ALA A 276 -0.42 14.69 11.90
CA ALA A 276 -1.46 15.40 12.63
C ALA A 276 -2.56 14.45 13.12
N LEU A 277 -3.04 13.56 12.25
CA LEU A 277 -4.09 12.59 12.62
C LEU A 277 -3.61 11.61 13.68
N LEU A 278 -2.39 11.06 13.56
CA LEU A 278 -1.80 10.19 14.56
C LEU A 278 -1.55 10.95 15.87
N ALA A 279 -1.00 12.17 15.80
CA ALA A 279 -0.78 13.02 16.97
C ALA A 279 -2.07 13.27 17.75
N VAL A 280 -3.20 13.52 17.08
CA VAL A 280 -4.47 13.78 17.77
C VAL A 280 -5.23 12.50 18.16
N LEU A 281 -5.09 11.40 17.42
CA LEU A 281 -5.66 10.09 17.78
C LEU A 281 -5.06 9.52 19.08
N PHE A 282 -3.82 9.88 19.42
CA PHE A 282 -3.21 9.50 20.70
C PHE A 282 -3.83 10.21 21.91
N TYR A 283 -4.56 11.32 21.71
CA TYR A 283 -5.29 12.01 22.77
C TYR A 283 -6.73 11.50 22.99
N SER A 284 -7.29 10.68 22.10
CA SER A 284 -8.61 10.07 22.26
C SER A 284 -8.52 8.55 22.10
N PRO A 285 -8.08 7.80 23.14
CA PRO A 285 -7.79 6.36 23.07
C PRO A 285 -9.02 5.51 22.69
N HIS A 286 -10.20 6.11 22.78
CA HIS A 286 -11.45 5.47 22.44
C HIS A 286 -11.71 5.38 20.94
N LEU A 287 -11.23 6.29 20.10
CA LEU A 287 -11.63 6.30 18.68
C LEU A 287 -10.96 5.14 17.91
N ARG A 288 -11.74 4.11 17.56
CA ARG A 288 -11.26 2.94 16.83
C ARG A 288 -11.32 3.12 15.32
N GLN A 289 -12.32 3.83 14.83
CA GLN A 289 -12.57 3.87 13.39
C GLN A 289 -13.41 5.08 12.98
N PHE A 290 -13.02 5.67 11.85
CA PHE A 290 -13.82 6.63 11.12
C PHE A 290 -14.51 5.94 9.94
N ILE A 291 -15.84 5.94 9.94
CA ILE A 291 -16.61 5.32 8.87
C ILE A 291 -17.41 6.41 8.17
N ARG A 292 -17.08 6.68 6.91
CA ARG A 292 -17.81 7.64 6.10
C ARG A 292 -19.14 7.03 5.67
N GLY A 293 -20.23 7.72 5.96
CA GLY A 293 -21.57 7.40 5.47
C GLY A 293 -21.74 7.72 3.97
N PRO A 294 -22.92 7.44 3.41
CA PRO A 294 -23.23 7.53 1.98
C PRO A 294 -23.21 8.99 1.45
N ARG A 295 -23.57 9.25 0.18
CA ARG A 295 -23.48 10.59 -0.42
C ARG A 295 -24.46 11.62 0.16
N HIS A 296 -25.51 11.18 0.83
CA HIS A 296 -26.61 12.02 1.33
C HIS A 296 -26.60 12.07 2.85
N ALA A 297 -26.72 13.27 3.43
CA ALA A 297 -26.74 13.45 4.87
C ALA A 297 -27.98 12.79 5.50
N TRP A 298 -27.80 12.20 6.67
CA TRP A 298 -28.88 11.55 7.41
C TRP A 298 -29.73 12.59 8.14
N ARG A 299 -31.05 12.52 7.96
CA ARG A 299 -32.01 13.27 8.80
C ARG A 299 -32.19 12.60 10.15
N THR A 300 -32.32 11.28 10.14
CA THR A 300 -32.45 10.44 11.32
C THR A 300 -31.91 9.05 11.01
N ALA A 301 -31.40 8.36 12.02
CA ALA A 301 -30.90 7.01 11.89
C ALA A 301 -31.19 6.23 13.17
N VAL A 302 -31.45 4.94 13.01
CA VAL A 302 -31.64 4.02 14.12
C VAL A 302 -30.68 2.85 13.94
N LEU A 303 -30.05 2.47 15.04
CA LEU A 303 -29.14 1.35 15.14
C LEU A 303 -29.87 0.15 15.75
N SER A 304 -29.63 -1.05 15.22
CA SER A 304 -30.02 -2.27 15.91
C SER A 304 -29.24 -2.38 17.21
N ARG A 305 -29.84 -3.05 18.21
CA ARG A 305 -29.27 -3.16 19.56
C ARG A 305 -27.90 -3.86 19.57
N ASP A 306 -27.66 -4.75 18.61
CA ASP A 306 -26.39 -5.44 18.41
C ASP A 306 -25.31 -4.58 17.71
N GLY A 307 -25.65 -3.36 17.28
CA GLY A 307 -24.78 -2.42 16.58
C GLY A 307 -24.43 -2.83 15.14
N ARG A 308 -25.10 -3.85 14.57
CA ARG A 308 -24.75 -4.44 13.27
C ARG A 308 -25.54 -3.90 12.09
N THR A 309 -26.71 -3.32 12.32
CA THR A 309 -27.59 -2.81 11.27
C THR A 309 -27.90 -1.35 11.53
N VAL A 310 -27.60 -0.50 10.57
CA VAL A 310 -27.99 0.91 10.53
C VAL A 310 -29.13 1.05 9.55
N VAL A 311 -30.20 1.72 9.96
CA VAL A 311 -31.28 2.14 9.08
C VAL A 311 -31.40 3.65 9.20
N ALA A 312 -31.16 4.36 8.11
CA ALA A 312 -31.13 5.81 8.07
C ALA A 312 -32.11 6.36 7.02
N LEU A 313 -32.68 7.53 7.31
CA LEU A 313 -33.40 8.36 6.35
C LEU A 313 -32.49 9.48 5.88
N ASP A 314 -32.53 9.78 4.59
CA ASP A 314 -31.87 10.96 4.02
C ASP A 314 -32.59 12.28 4.41
N GLU A 315 -31.95 13.42 4.14
CA GLU A 315 -32.52 14.75 4.42
C GLU A 315 -33.91 14.96 3.80
N ASP A 316 -34.12 14.50 2.56
CA ASP A 316 -35.40 14.59 1.88
C ASP A 316 -36.46 13.62 2.44
N SER A 317 -36.04 12.67 3.27
CA SER A 317 -36.84 11.63 3.91
C SER A 317 -37.62 10.77 2.91
N ARG A 318 -37.02 10.57 1.73
CA ARG A 318 -37.56 9.77 0.64
C ARG A 318 -36.73 8.54 0.36
N ASN A 319 -35.51 8.47 0.89
CA ASN A 319 -34.68 7.28 0.74
C ASN A 319 -34.39 6.69 2.12
N VAL A 320 -34.63 5.39 2.25
CA VAL A 320 -34.17 4.61 3.39
C VAL A 320 -32.90 3.90 2.99
N VAL A 321 -31.79 4.27 3.62
CA VAL A 321 -30.51 3.61 3.46
C VAL A 321 -30.34 2.57 4.56
N ILE A 322 -30.01 1.36 4.16
CA ILE A 322 -29.80 0.24 5.08
C ILE A 322 -28.36 -0.20 4.95
N GLU A 323 -27.64 -0.21 6.06
CA GLU A 323 -26.23 -0.52 6.07
C GLU A 323 -25.92 -1.61 7.10
N ALA A 324 -25.07 -2.55 6.70
CA ALA A 324 -24.43 -3.46 7.63
C ALA A 324 -23.22 -2.76 8.22
N ALA A 325 -23.22 -2.57 9.53
CA ALA A 325 -22.03 -2.22 10.29
C ALA A 325 -21.15 -3.46 10.43
N THR A 326 -20.14 -3.55 9.58
CA THR A 326 -19.07 -4.55 9.69
C THR A 326 -17.94 -3.99 10.56
N GLU A 327 -16.95 -4.83 10.89
CA GLU A 327 -15.73 -4.37 11.58
C GLU A 327 -14.94 -3.32 10.76
N ARG A 328 -15.08 -3.31 9.43
CA ARG A 328 -14.28 -2.49 8.52
C ARG A 328 -15.05 -1.37 7.80
N SER A 329 -16.37 -1.42 7.69
CA SER A 329 -17.12 -0.33 7.05
C SER A 329 -18.62 -0.48 7.27
N LEU A 330 -19.34 0.59 6.95
CA LEU A 330 -20.76 0.50 6.63
C LEU A 330 -20.87 0.03 5.17
N ALA A 331 -21.47 -1.12 4.97
CA ALA A 331 -21.77 -1.65 3.65
C ALA A 331 -23.25 -1.43 3.36
N THR A 332 -23.57 -0.67 2.32
CA THR A 332 -24.95 -0.49 1.87
C THR A 332 -25.51 -1.85 1.46
N LEU A 333 -26.45 -2.36 2.26
CA LEU A 333 -27.21 -3.59 1.97
C LEU A 333 -28.29 -3.31 0.92
N GLY A 334 -28.80 -2.09 0.91
CA GLY A 334 -29.65 -1.58 -0.16
C GLY A 334 -30.28 -0.24 0.19
N GLU A 335 -30.94 0.34 -0.81
CA GLU A 335 -31.62 1.63 -0.71
C GLU A 335 -33.08 1.46 -1.15
N VAL A 336 -34.01 1.97 -0.35
CA VAL A 336 -35.44 1.94 -0.67
C VAL A 336 -35.91 3.34 -1.00
N ASN A 337 -36.20 3.56 -2.28
CA ASN A 337 -36.79 4.80 -2.77
C ASN A 337 -38.29 4.81 -2.45
N LEU A 338 -38.70 5.70 -1.56
CA LEU A 338 -40.07 5.88 -1.13
C LEU A 338 -40.74 6.98 -1.95
N HIS A 339 -41.95 6.69 -2.42
CA HIS A 339 -42.75 7.65 -3.21
C HIS A 339 -43.33 8.80 -2.37
N ARG A 340 -43.32 8.66 -1.04
CA ARG A 340 -43.85 9.64 -0.10
C ARG A 340 -42.85 9.85 1.03
N LYS A 341 -42.87 11.05 1.60
CA LYS A 341 -42.02 11.43 2.73
C LYS A 341 -42.39 10.60 3.95
N VAL A 342 -41.39 10.04 4.61
CA VAL A 342 -41.52 9.28 5.87
C VAL A 342 -40.90 10.10 7.00
N GLU A 343 -41.56 10.17 8.15
CA GLU A 343 -41.05 10.98 9.28
C GLU A 343 -40.21 10.15 10.27
N SER A 344 -40.35 8.82 10.28
CA SER A 344 -39.65 7.97 11.22
C SER A 344 -39.34 6.56 10.71
N VAL A 345 -38.30 5.98 11.26
CA VAL A 345 -37.88 4.59 11.04
C VAL A 345 -37.60 3.90 12.37
N ALA A 346 -37.74 2.58 12.38
CA ALA A 346 -37.30 1.74 13.49
C ALA A 346 -36.69 0.44 12.95
N VAL A 347 -35.76 -0.15 13.69
CA VAL A 347 -35.14 -1.43 13.36
C VAL A 347 -35.35 -2.42 14.50
N SER A 348 -35.58 -3.69 14.17
CA SER A 348 -35.67 -4.74 15.19
C SER A 348 -34.35 -4.89 15.95
N ALA A 349 -34.41 -5.32 17.22
CA ALA A 349 -33.23 -5.43 18.10
C ALA A 349 -32.06 -6.25 17.50
N ASP A 350 -32.38 -7.31 16.77
CA ASP A 350 -31.49 -8.25 16.06
C ASP A 350 -31.36 -7.94 14.54
N GLY A 351 -31.83 -6.78 14.09
CA GLY A 351 -31.44 -6.19 12.80
C GLY A 351 -31.97 -6.84 11.51
N ALA A 352 -32.89 -7.82 11.54
CA ALA A 352 -33.36 -8.47 10.31
C ALA A 352 -34.59 -7.81 9.67
N VAL A 353 -35.36 -6.99 10.40
CA VAL A 353 -36.47 -6.21 9.83
C VAL A 353 -36.38 -4.74 10.26
N PHE A 354 -36.91 -3.87 9.41
CA PHE A 354 -37.07 -2.45 9.70
C PHE A 354 -38.49 -2.00 9.37
N ALA A 355 -38.97 -0.98 10.09
CA ALA A 355 -40.27 -0.37 9.91
C ALA A 355 -40.12 1.07 9.46
N THR A 356 -41.01 1.51 8.58
CA THR A 356 -41.13 2.90 8.14
C THR A 356 -42.53 3.42 8.43
N GLY A 357 -42.60 4.64 8.95
CA GLY A 357 -43.85 5.36 9.17
C GLY A 357 -44.31 6.02 7.88
N GLU A 358 -45.15 5.36 7.10
CA GLU A 358 -45.71 5.96 5.89
C GLU A 358 -47.04 6.66 6.20
N PRO A 359 -47.43 7.67 5.42
CA PRO A 359 -48.78 8.26 5.53
C PRO A 359 -49.85 7.17 5.53
N GLY A 360 -50.65 7.10 6.60
CA GLY A 360 -51.75 6.14 6.72
C GLY A 360 -51.42 4.73 7.24
N LYS A 361 -50.13 4.38 7.43
CA LYS A 361 -49.72 2.99 7.76
C LYS A 361 -48.29 2.86 8.26
N VAL A 362 -48.02 1.78 9.01
CA VAL A 362 -46.66 1.32 9.32
C VAL A 362 -46.30 0.14 8.43
N VAL A 363 -45.19 0.24 7.70
CA VAL A 363 -44.74 -0.81 6.77
C VAL A 363 -43.47 -1.46 7.31
N ILE A 364 -43.50 -2.79 7.46
CA ILE A 364 -42.37 -3.59 7.94
C ILE A 364 -41.78 -4.35 6.75
N ARG A 365 -40.47 -4.20 6.57
CA ARG A 365 -39.69 -4.79 5.48
C ARG A 365 -38.54 -5.61 6.04
N ASN A 366 -38.16 -6.63 5.27
CA ASN A 366 -36.93 -7.36 5.53
C ASN A 366 -35.71 -6.48 5.23
N VAL A 367 -34.72 -6.45 6.12
CA VAL A 367 -33.50 -5.63 5.95
C VAL A 367 -32.67 -6.08 4.74
N LYS A 368 -32.59 -7.38 4.48
CA LYS A 368 -31.74 -7.93 3.40
C LYS A 368 -32.44 -7.96 2.05
N THR A 369 -33.70 -8.39 2.02
CA THR A 369 -34.44 -8.54 0.75
C THR A 369 -35.26 -7.32 0.39
N GLN A 370 -35.48 -6.39 1.33
CA GLN A 370 -36.32 -5.19 1.20
C GLN A 370 -37.79 -5.47 0.86
N VAL A 371 -38.18 -6.74 0.82
CA VAL A 371 -39.57 -7.16 0.58
C VAL A 371 -40.42 -6.73 1.77
N VAL A 372 -41.60 -6.19 1.46
CA VAL A 372 -42.62 -5.88 2.47
C VAL A 372 -43.11 -7.18 3.09
N GLU A 373 -42.78 -7.39 4.36
CA GLU A 373 -43.27 -8.54 5.11
C GLU A 373 -44.67 -8.27 5.63
N ARG A 374 -44.93 -7.06 6.15
CA ARG A 374 -46.21 -6.69 6.76
C ARG A 374 -46.52 -5.21 6.51
N SER A 375 -47.81 -4.90 6.41
CA SER A 375 -48.34 -3.53 6.40
C SER A 375 -49.43 -3.45 7.45
N LEU A 376 -49.32 -2.49 8.36
CA LEU A 376 -50.19 -2.28 9.50
C LEU A 376 -50.95 -0.96 9.29
N SER A 377 -52.27 -1.04 9.20
CA SER A 377 -53.15 0.11 9.12
C SER A 377 -54.46 -0.26 9.80
N ASP A 378 -55.03 0.66 10.56
CA ASP A 378 -56.31 0.52 11.25
C ASP A 378 -57.38 1.48 10.69
N GLY A 379 -57.04 2.27 9.66
CA GLY A 379 -57.89 3.29 9.07
C GLY A 379 -58.15 4.51 9.97
N LEU A 380 -57.52 4.58 11.15
CA LEU A 380 -57.59 5.74 12.05
C LEU A 380 -56.55 6.80 11.71
N TYR A 381 -55.55 6.44 10.91
CA TYR A 381 -54.48 7.33 10.49
C TYR A 381 -54.98 8.50 9.63
N SER A 382 -54.50 9.69 9.95
CA SER A 382 -54.53 10.87 9.08
C SER A 382 -53.60 10.68 7.86
N ASP A 383 -53.65 11.62 6.90
CA ASP A 383 -52.67 11.71 5.80
C ASP A 383 -51.22 11.99 6.29
N SER A 384 -50.98 12.08 7.60
CA SER A 384 -49.66 12.29 8.18
C SER A 384 -48.96 10.97 8.52
N ALA A 385 -47.63 10.95 8.41
CA ALA A 385 -46.80 9.83 8.79
C ALA A 385 -46.58 9.83 10.32
N PRO A 386 -46.56 8.65 10.99
CA PRO A 386 -46.26 8.58 12.42
C PRO A 386 -44.84 9.10 12.69
N SER A 387 -44.68 9.93 13.73
CA SER A 387 -43.44 10.65 14.00
C SER A 387 -42.42 9.84 14.79
N HIS A 388 -42.85 8.79 15.51
CA HIS A 388 -41.94 7.88 16.22
C HIS A 388 -42.40 6.43 16.11
N LEU A 389 -41.44 5.52 15.99
CA LEU A 389 -41.64 4.08 15.92
C LEU A 389 -40.70 3.36 16.89
N SER A 390 -41.17 2.27 17.49
CA SER A 390 -40.35 1.43 18.36
C SER A 390 -40.77 -0.03 18.26
N PHE A 391 -39.81 -0.94 18.14
CA PHE A 391 -40.06 -2.39 18.17
C PHE A 391 -39.92 -2.94 19.59
N SER A 392 -40.73 -3.94 19.93
CA SER A 392 -40.38 -4.82 21.06
C SER A 392 -39.17 -5.69 20.69
N SER A 393 -38.34 -6.03 21.68
CA SER A 393 -37.11 -6.81 21.43
C SER A 393 -37.40 -8.19 20.83
N ASP A 394 -38.58 -8.77 21.10
CA ASP A 394 -39.03 -10.05 20.53
C ASP A 394 -39.67 -9.93 19.13
N ARG A 395 -39.71 -8.72 18.55
CA ARG A 395 -40.38 -8.34 17.28
C ARG A 395 -41.87 -8.60 17.19
N LYS A 396 -42.52 -9.06 18.26
CA LYS A 396 -43.94 -9.38 18.21
C LYS A 396 -44.80 -8.12 18.23
N ARG A 397 -44.24 -6.99 18.65
CA ARG A 397 -44.96 -5.72 18.82
C ARG A 397 -44.20 -4.58 18.18
N ILE A 398 -44.98 -3.61 17.71
CA ILE A 398 -44.49 -2.31 17.28
C ILE A 398 -45.41 -1.24 17.85
N ALA A 399 -44.82 -0.17 18.35
CA ALA A 399 -45.52 1.03 18.78
C ALA A 399 -45.26 2.15 17.78
N ALA A 400 -46.29 2.94 17.49
CA ALA A 400 -46.18 4.16 16.71
C ALA A 400 -46.91 5.29 17.43
N TYR A 401 -46.30 6.47 17.46
CA TYR A 401 -46.97 7.68 17.89
C TYR A 401 -47.50 8.44 16.67
N GLU A 402 -48.79 8.77 16.73
CA GLU A 402 -49.45 9.62 15.75
C GLU A 402 -50.15 10.77 16.50
N SER A 403 -49.93 12.01 16.05
CA SER A 403 -50.44 13.22 16.70
C SER A 403 -51.97 13.24 16.82
N SER A 404 -52.71 12.62 15.88
CA SER A 404 -54.18 12.51 15.89
C SER A 404 -54.72 11.34 16.72
N ALA A 405 -54.02 10.20 16.75
CA ALA A 405 -54.54 8.96 17.32
C ALA A 405 -53.96 8.60 18.70
N GLY A 406 -52.82 9.18 19.07
CA GLY A 406 -52.04 8.81 20.26
C GLY A 406 -51.02 7.71 19.96
N ILE A 407 -50.67 6.91 20.97
CA ILE A 407 -49.77 5.77 20.80
C ILE A 407 -50.58 4.53 20.43
N LEU A 408 -50.25 3.94 19.29
CA LEU A 408 -50.87 2.72 18.80
C LEU A 408 -49.87 1.57 18.96
N VAL A 409 -50.34 0.44 19.48
CA VAL A 409 -49.50 -0.76 19.70
C VAL A 409 -50.11 -1.94 18.95
N TRP A 410 -49.38 -2.44 17.95
CA TRP A 410 -49.81 -3.58 17.14
C TRP A 410 -49.14 -4.87 17.57
N ASP A 411 -49.89 -5.96 17.42
CA ASP A 411 -49.34 -7.29 17.28
C ASP A 411 -48.93 -7.50 15.81
N VAL A 412 -47.63 -7.71 15.57
CA VAL A 412 -47.03 -7.80 14.23
C VAL A 412 -47.51 -9.05 13.49
N ALA A 413 -47.74 -10.16 14.20
CA ALA A 413 -48.15 -11.42 13.59
C ALA A 413 -49.61 -11.35 13.12
N ASN A 414 -50.49 -10.81 13.96
CA ASN A 414 -51.93 -10.79 13.73
C ASN A 414 -52.44 -9.51 13.03
N ARG A 415 -51.57 -8.50 12.86
CA ARG A 415 -51.88 -7.20 12.24
C ARG A 415 -53.04 -6.46 12.91
N ARG A 416 -53.21 -6.66 14.21
CA ARG A 416 -54.30 -6.05 15.00
C ARG A 416 -53.71 -5.15 16.08
N LEU A 417 -54.45 -4.09 16.39
CA LEU A 417 -54.23 -3.33 17.60
C LEU A 417 -54.43 -4.25 18.81
N ARG A 418 -53.45 -4.25 19.71
CA ARG A 418 -53.51 -5.09 20.92
C ARG A 418 -54.32 -4.43 22.03
N VAL A 419 -54.25 -3.10 22.09
CA VAL A 419 -54.94 -2.25 23.07
C VAL A 419 -55.56 -1.06 22.34
N PRO A 420 -56.65 -0.46 22.86
CA PRO A 420 -57.14 0.81 22.38
C PRO A 420 -56.00 1.85 22.36
N PRO A 421 -56.05 2.86 21.45
CA PRO A 421 -55.02 3.88 21.36
C PRO A 421 -54.72 4.49 22.73
N LEU A 422 -53.45 4.44 23.15
CA LEU A 422 -53.02 5.07 24.39
C LEU A 422 -53.04 6.57 24.16
N ARG A 423 -53.89 7.28 24.88
CA ARG A 423 -54.05 8.73 24.74
C ARG A 423 -53.31 9.45 25.87
N PRO A 424 -52.04 9.80 25.68
CA PRO A 424 -51.33 10.63 26.64
C PRO A 424 -51.99 12.01 26.71
N LYS A 425 -51.92 12.64 27.88
CA LYS A 425 -52.47 13.98 28.10
C LYS A 425 -51.60 15.11 27.52
N ARG A 426 -50.43 14.78 26.96
CA ARG A 426 -49.32 15.68 26.59
C ARG A 426 -48.71 15.24 25.25
N TRP A 427 -48.00 16.13 24.56
CA TRP A 427 -47.28 15.84 23.31
C TRP A 427 -46.08 14.93 23.58
N GLU A 428 -45.88 13.90 22.75
CA GLU A 428 -44.85 12.87 22.95
C GLU A 428 -43.85 12.81 21.80
N ASN A 429 -42.58 12.54 22.13
CA ASN A 429 -41.45 12.61 21.20
C ASN A 429 -40.55 11.38 21.19
N VAL A 430 -40.70 10.41 22.11
CA VAL A 430 -39.90 9.17 22.05
C VAL A 430 -40.59 8.00 22.72
N LEU A 431 -40.39 6.80 22.17
CA LEU A 431 -40.98 5.54 22.63
C LEU A 431 -39.89 4.46 22.80
N ALA A 432 -39.93 3.72 23.91
CA ALA A 432 -39.04 2.58 24.13
C ALA A 432 -39.77 1.41 24.79
N PHE A 433 -39.63 0.20 24.22
CA PHE A 433 -40.10 -1.02 24.88
C PHE A 433 -39.07 -1.56 25.87
N SER A 434 -39.55 -2.17 26.94
CA SER A 434 -38.73 -3.04 27.78
C SER A 434 -38.25 -4.28 27.01
N PRO A 435 -37.15 -4.94 27.41
CA PRO A 435 -36.61 -6.11 26.71
C PRO A 435 -37.60 -7.28 26.61
N ASP A 436 -38.43 -7.49 27.63
CA ASP A 436 -39.51 -8.49 27.64
C ASP A 436 -40.78 -8.02 26.90
N GLY A 437 -40.79 -6.77 26.43
CA GLY A 437 -41.89 -6.10 25.75
C GLY A 437 -43.12 -5.85 26.61
N THR A 438 -43.08 -6.11 27.92
CA THR A 438 -44.25 -5.98 28.81
C THR A 438 -44.57 -4.53 29.15
N VAL A 439 -43.57 -3.66 29.17
CA VAL A 439 -43.67 -2.23 29.46
C VAL A 439 -43.30 -1.42 28.21
N LEU A 440 -44.05 -0.34 27.96
CA LEU A 440 -43.70 0.69 27.00
C LEU A 440 -43.50 1.99 27.75
N ALA A 441 -42.35 2.63 27.59
CA ALA A 441 -42.10 3.98 28.09
C ALA A 441 -42.38 5.00 26.99
N SER A 442 -43.05 6.10 27.34
CA SER A 442 -43.24 7.25 26.47
C SER A 442 -42.72 8.53 27.12
N GLY A 443 -41.98 9.33 26.36
CA GLY A 443 -41.39 10.59 26.81
C GLY A 443 -42.08 11.80 26.17
N ALA A 444 -42.40 12.81 26.97
CA ALA A 444 -43.13 14.01 26.55
C ALA A 444 -42.23 15.26 26.38
N HIS A 445 -42.75 16.25 25.66
CA HIS A 445 -42.09 17.56 25.45
C HIS A 445 -41.88 18.34 26.77
N ASP A 446 -42.65 18.06 27.81
CA ASP A 446 -42.52 18.73 29.11
C ASP A 446 -41.66 17.98 30.12
N GLY A 447 -40.90 16.98 29.67
CA GLY A 447 -39.99 16.19 30.51
C GLY A 447 -40.68 15.08 31.30
N SER A 448 -41.99 14.90 31.16
CA SER A 448 -42.69 13.77 31.80
C SER A 448 -42.50 12.47 31.03
N ILE A 449 -42.36 11.36 31.77
CA ILE A 449 -42.27 10.02 31.20
C ILE A 449 -43.41 9.17 31.76
N VAL A 450 -44.12 8.44 30.90
CA VAL A 450 -45.20 7.54 31.31
C VAL A 450 -44.82 6.11 30.96
N LEU A 451 -44.97 5.21 31.93
CA LEU A 451 -44.83 3.77 31.72
C LEU A 451 -46.21 3.17 31.46
N TRP A 452 -46.32 2.31 30.44
CA TRP A 452 -47.58 1.70 30.03
C TRP A 452 -47.46 0.18 30.08
N ALA A 453 -48.44 -0.47 30.72
CA ALA A 453 -48.57 -1.92 30.66
C ALA A 453 -49.10 -2.32 29.28
N THR A 454 -48.25 -2.91 28.44
CA THR A 454 -48.57 -3.22 27.04
C THR A 454 -49.69 -4.25 26.87
N ALA A 455 -50.02 -5.00 27.92
CA ALA A 455 -51.11 -5.97 27.92
C ALA A 455 -52.48 -5.33 28.13
N THR A 456 -52.55 -4.25 28.92
CA THR A 456 -53.82 -3.62 29.32
C THR A 456 -53.99 -2.21 28.76
N GLY A 457 -52.91 -1.57 28.31
CA GLY A 457 -52.87 -0.18 27.89
C GLY A 457 -53.03 0.82 29.04
N GLN A 458 -52.90 0.35 30.29
CA GLN A 458 -53.02 1.21 31.47
C GLN A 458 -51.65 1.78 31.85
N PRO A 459 -51.58 3.03 32.36
CA PRO A 459 -50.34 3.57 32.91
C PRO A 459 -49.93 2.78 34.16
N ILE A 460 -48.63 2.54 34.31
CA ILE A 460 -48.00 1.90 35.45
C ILE A 460 -47.52 3.00 36.39
N GLY A 461 -48.23 3.16 37.51
CA GLY A 461 -47.91 4.20 38.49
C GLY A 461 -48.19 5.62 37.99
N SER A 462 -47.60 6.59 38.68
CA SER A 462 -47.65 8.01 38.29
C SER A 462 -46.58 8.32 37.23
N PRO A 463 -46.76 9.38 36.42
CA PRO A 463 -45.70 9.84 35.52
C PRO A 463 -44.39 10.09 36.26
N LEU A 464 -43.27 9.68 35.67
CA LEU A 464 -41.93 9.97 36.17
C LEU A 464 -41.63 11.44 35.88
N LEU A 465 -41.30 12.20 36.92
CA LEU A 465 -41.07 13.64 36.87
C LEU A 465 -39.68 13.93 37.44
N GLY A 466 -38.88 14.70 36.72
CA GLY A 466 -37.52 15.07 37.13
C GLY A 466 -36.72 15.82 36.06
N HIS A 467 -37.04 15.60 34.78
CA HIS A 467 -36.52 16.41 33.69
C HIS A 467 -37.24 17.75 33.58
N HIS A 468 -36.53 18.75 33.07
CA HIS A 468 -37.00 20.14 32.96
C HIS A 468 -37.24 20.59 31.51
N SER A 469 -37.00 19.71 30.54
CA SER A 469 -37.27 19.94 29.13
C SER A 469 -37.64 18.62 28.43
N GLU A 470 -37.82 18.68 27.12
CA GLU A 470 -38.21 17.59 26.26
C GLU A 470 -37.34 16.33 26.39
N ILE A 471 -38.00 15.18 26.48
CA ILE A 471 -37.34 13.86 26.47
C ILE A 471 -37.06 13.46 25.03
N PHE A 472 -35.81 13.13 24.74
CA PHE A 472 -35.36 12.75 23.40
C PHE A 472 -34.83 11.32 23.30
N GLY A 473 -34.37 10.76 24.42
CA GLY A 473 -33.83 9.40 24.47
C GLY A 473 -34.48 8.62 25.60
N LEU A 474 -34.90 7.39 25.30
CA LEU A 474 -35.33 6.41 26.29
C LEU A 474 -34.68 5.07 25.97
N ALA A 475 -34.06 4.43 26.96
CA ALA A 475 -33.48 3.11 26.81
C ALA A 475 -33.67 2.30 28.10
N PHE A 476 -34.16 1.07 27.97
CA PHE A 476 -34.17 0.11 29.07
C PHE A 476 -32.83 -0.63 29.16
N SER A 477 -32.40 -0.95 30.38
CA SER A 477 -31.30 -1.88 30.63
C SER A 477 -31.62 -3.27 30.05
N PRO A 478 -30.61 -4.13 29.79
CA PRO A 478 -30.82 -5.48 29.24
C PRO A 478 -31.72 -6.40 30.05
N ASP A 479 -31.72 -6.25 31.37
CA ASP A 479 -32.61 -6.96 32.30
C ASP A 479 -33.98 -6.27 32.47
N GLY A 480 -34.14 -5.04 31.95
CA GLY A 480 -35.37 -4.25 32.04
C GLY A 480 -35.63 -3.60 33.40
N SER A 481 -34.69 -3.69 34.35
CA SER A 481 -34.87 -3.15 35.70
C SER A 481 -34.67 -1.63 35.78
N ILE A 482 -33.87 -1.05 34.88
CA ILE A 482 -33.53 0.36 34.83
C ILE A 482 -34.02 0.97 33.52
N LEU A 483 -34.60 2.18 33.59
CA LEU A 483 -34.87 3.03 32.44
C LEU A 483 -33.92 4.23 32.48
N ALA A 484 -33.17 4.46 31.42
CA ALA A 484 -32.43 5.70 31.21
C ALA A 484 -33.27 6.66 30.36
N SER A 485 -33.32 7.92 30.76
CA SER A 485 -33.95 9.01 30.00
C SER A 485 -32.98 10.15 29.75
N GLY A 486 -32.84 10.55 28.48
CA GLY A 486 -32.05 11.68 28.04
C GLY A 486 -32.94 12.85 27.63
N SER A 487 -32.62 14.05 28.10
CA SER A 487 -33.43 15.26 27.94
C SER A 487 -32.64 16.41 27.33
N GLU A 488 -33.35 17.37 26.72
CA GLU A 488 -32.79 18.64 26.27
C GLU A 488 -32.20 19.48 27.42
N ASP A 489 -32.60 19.20 28.67
CA ASP A 489 -32.02 19.83 29.86
C ASP A 489 -30.53 19.47 30.09
N ARG A 490 -29.96 18.64 29.19
CA ARG A 490 -28.56 18.17 29.16
C ARG A 490 -28.23 17.12 30.20
N THR A 491 -29.25 16.53 30.81
CA THR A 491 -29.06 15.48 31.81
C THR A 491 -29.61 14.15 31.35
N VAL A 492 -29.06 13.09 31.95
CA VAL A 492 -29.61 11.74 31.86
C VAL A 492 -30.08 11.31 33.25
N ILE A 493 -31.30 10.79 33.36
CA ILE A 493 -31.81 10.23 34.62
C ILE A 493 -31.95 8.71 34.50
N LEU A 494 -31.51 8.01 35.53
CA LEU A 494 -31.72 6.57 35.70
C LEU A 494 -32.89 6.34 36.66
N TRP A 495 -33.89 5.60 36.20
CA TRP A 495 -35.11 5.28 36.94
C TRP A 495 -35.17 3.79 37.25
N ASP A 496 -35.52 3.46 38.48
CA ASP A 496 -35.92 2.10 38.82
C ASP A 496 -37.34 1.86 38.28
N VAL A 497 -37.48 0.90 37.38
CA VAL A 497 -38.74 0.65 36.65
C VAL A 497 -39.84 0.13 37.57
N LYS A 498 -39.47 -0.59 38.64
CA LYS A 498 -40.43 -1.23 39.56
C LYS A 498 -41.06 -0.22 40.51
N THR A 499 -40.27 0.72 41.00
CA THR A 499 -40.69 1.74 41.97
C THR A 499 -41.12 3.05 41.31
N GLY A 500 -40.63 3.33 40.10
CA GLY A 500 -40.86 4.61 39.41
C GLY A 500 -40.08 5.77 40.03
N VAL A 501 -38.99 5.49 40.74
CA VAL A 501 -38.18 6.49 41.44
C VAL A 501 -36.82 6.65 40.75
N ALA A 502 -36.32 7.88 40.67
CA ALA A 502 -34.97 8.15 40.20
C ALA A 502 -33.96 7.51 41.16
N MET A 503 -32.98 6.78 40.63
CA MET A 503 -31.95 6.11 41.43
C MET A 503 -31.01 7.11 42.14
N GLY A 504 -31.17 8.42 41.90
CA GLY A 504 -30.59 9.56 42.61
C GLY A 504 -30.38 10.75 41.65
N PRO A 505 -29.37 11.64 41.82
CA PRO A 505 -29.28 12.89 41.07
C PRO A 505 -29.09 12.69 39.55
N PRO A 506 -29.60 13.59 38.69
CA PRO A 506 -29.39 13.52 37.26
C PRO A 506 -27.90 13.47 36.90
N LEU A 507 -27.54 12.62 35.94
CA LEU A 507 -26.19 12.55 35.37
C LEU A 507 -25.98 13.81 34.53
N ALA A 508 -25.09 14.68 35.00
CA ALA A 508 -24.77 15.96 34.37
C ALA A 508 -23.30 15.95 33.90
N GLY A 509 -23.07 16.39 32.68
CA GLY A 509 -21.74 16.44 32.07
C GLY A 509 -21.75 17.08 30.68
N HIS A 510 -22.85 16.90 29.94
CA HIS A 510 -23.04 17.51 28.62
C HIS A 510 -23.12 19.04 28.69
N GLN A 511 -22.42 19.69 27.77
CA GLN A 511 -22.33 21.15 27.68
C GLN A 511 -23.50 21.72 26.86
N GLY A 512 -23.79 23.01 27.06
CA GLY A 512 -24.78 23.72 26.23
C GLY A 512 -24.17 24.17 24.90
N TRP A 513 -24.95 24.16 23.81
CA TRP A 513 -24.51 24.70 22.52
C TRP A 513 -24.71 26.23 22.44
N PRO A 514 -23.70 27.03 22.06
CA PRO A 514 -23.79 28.51 22.15
C PRO A 514 -24.70 29.21 21.12
N LEU A 515 -25.10 28.54 20.03
CA LEU A 515 -25.76 29.20 18.89
C LEU A 515 -26.87 28.32 18.28
N GLY A 516 -28.14 28.53 18.64
CA GLY A 516 -29.26 28.11 17.79
C GLY A 516 -30.45 27.43 18.49
N ASN A 517 -31.61 27.89 18.05
CA ASN A 517 -33.01 27.57 18.40
C ASN A 517 -33.56 26.32 17.68
N ASP A 518 -32.68 25.43 17.22
CA ASP A 518 -33.08 24.13 16.67
C ASP A 518 -33.11 23.06 17.78
N SER A 519 -34.26 22.40 17.96
CA SER A 519 -34.49 21.34 18.95
C SER A 519 -34.02 19.99 18.42
N TRP A 520 -32.96 19.42 19.01
CA TRP A 520 -32.49 18.08 18.70
C TRP A 520 -31.89 17.39 19.91
N GLY A 521 -32.02 16.06 19.89
CA GLY A 521 -32.13 15.27 21.09
C GLY A 521 -30.92 14.50 21.56
N LEU A 522 -30.98 14.13 22.83
CA LEU A 522 -29.99 13.33 23.53
C LEU A 522 -30.30 11.83 23.32
N SER A 523 -29.46 11.11 22.58
CA SER A 523 -29.63 9.66 22.36
C SER A 523 -28.95 8.89 23.49
N VAL A 524 -29.59 7.83 24.00
CA VAL A 524 -29.05 7.00 25.09
C VAL A 524 -29.09 5.51 24.72
N ALA A 525 -28.08 4.76 25.14
CA ALA A 525 -28.02 3.31 24.93
C ALA A 525 -27.26 2.60 26.05
N PHE A 526 -27.80 1.49 26.55
CA PHE A 526 -27.08 0.62 27.49
C PHE A 526 -26.16 -0.36 26.74
N SER A 527 -25.02 -0.64 27.36
CA SER A 527 -24.17 -1.79 27.04
C SER A 527 -24.93 -3.12 27.22
N PRO A 528 -24.52 -4.20 26.52
CA PRO A 528 -25.21 -5.49 26.61
C PRO A 528 -25.20 -6.14 28.00
N ASP A 529 -24.20 -5.82 28.82
CA ASP A 529 -24.11 -6.28 30.22
C ASP A 529 -24.83 -5.34 31.21
N GLY A 530 -25.28 -4.17 30.75
CA GLY A 530 -26.01 -3.18 31.52
C GLY A 530 -25.16 -2.32 32.44
N LYS A 531 -23.83 -2.48 32.46
CA LYS A 531 -22.94 -1.78 33.40
C LYS A 531 -22.53 -0.39 32.95
N THR A 532 -22.50 -0.17 31.64
CA THR A 532 -22.17 1.12 31.03
C THR A 532 -23.37 1.68 30.26
N LEU A 533 -23.61 2.98 30.39
CA LEU A 533 -24.57 3.74 29.60
C LEU A 533 -23.82 4.72 28.70
N ALA A 534 -24.19 4.78 27.43
CA ALA A 534 -23.73 5.82 26.51
C ALA A 534 -24.80 6.89 26.34
N SER A 535 -24.40 8.16 26.31
CA SER A 535 -25.27 9.28 25.95
C SER A 535 -24.61 10.18 24.90
N ALA A 536 -25.30 10.47 23.81
CA ALA A 536 -24.88 11.40 22.76
C ALA A 536 -25.70 12.67 22.81
N ALA A 537 -25.05 13.83 22.75
CA ALA A 537 -25.74 15.13 22.92
C ALA A 537 -25.33 16.18 21.87
N LYS A 538 -26.04 17.33 21.92
CA LYS A 538 -25.85 18.48 21.02
C LYS A 538 -24.48 19.14 21.14
N ASP A 539 -23.75 18.91 22.23
CA ASP A 539 -22.36 19.37 22.38
C ASP A 539 -21.35 18.59 21.52
N ARG A 540 -21.83 17.70 20.64
CA ARG A 540 -21.06 16.86 19.72
C ARG A 540 -20.25 15.76 20.41
N SER A 541 -20.51 15.53 21.70
CA SER A 541 -19.86 14.51 22.48
C SER A 541 -20.75 13.29 22.70
N VAL A 542 -20.10 12.16 22.94
CA VAL A 542 -20.70 10.95 23.49
C VAL A 542 -20.08 10.69 24.85
N MET A 543 -20.86 10.63 25.92
CA MET A 543 -20.37 10.30 27.25
C MET A 543 -20.64 8.84 27.57
N LEU A 544 -19.69 8.21 28.25
CA LEU A 544 -19.87 6.91 28.88
C LEU A 544 -20.07 7.11 30.37
N TRP A 545 -21.06 6.43 30.94
CA TRP A 545 -21.40 6.48 32.36
C TRP A 545 -21.32 5.08 32.93
N ASP A 546 -20.67 4.95 34.07
CA ASP A 546 -20.78 3.75 34.89
C ASP A 546 -22.12 3.79 35.63
N VAL A 547 -22.94 2.75 35.44
CA VAL A 547 -24.33 2.72 35.90
C VAL A 547 -24.42 2.58 37.42
N ASP A 548 -23.49 1.84 38.03
CA ASP A 548 -23.48 1.56 39.47
C ASP A 548 -22.98 2.76 40.28
N SER A 549 -21.81 3.29 39.92
CA SER A 549 -21.19 4.45 40.58
C SER A 549 -21.81 5.78 40.15
N ARG A 550 -22.47 5.80 38.98
CA ARG A 550 -23.15 6.96 38.39
C ARG A 550 -22.21 8.13 38.10
N ARG A 551 -20.99 7.79 37.69
CA ARG A 551 -19.94 8.74 37.30
C ARG A 551 -19.57 8.54 35.84
N PRO A 552 -19.00 9.57 35.18
CA PRO A 552 -18.39 9.40 33.88
C PRO A 552 -17.33 8.28 33.93
N ALA A 553 -17.40 7.35 32.97
CA ALA A 553 -16.48 6.22 32.83
C ALA A 553 -15.26 6.59 31.93
N GLY A 554 -14.79 7.83 32.07
CA GLY A 554 -13.75 8.44 31.25
C GLY A 554 -14.13 9.83 30.73
N ASP A 555 -13.26 10.39 29.92
CA ASP A 555 -13.49 11.68 29.26
C ASP A 555 -14.60 11.58 28.20
N PRO A 556 -15.30 12.69 27.90
CA PRO A 556 -16.28 12.73 26.82
C PRO A 556 -15.65 12.35 25.48
N LEU A 557 -16.27 11.41 24.76
CA LEU A 557 -15.85 10.98 23.43
C LEU A 557 -16.26 12.05 22.43
N LYS A 558 -15.28 12.75 21.87
CA LYS A 558 -15.51 13.86 20.93
C LYS A 558 -14.86 13.56 19.59
N GLY A 559 -15.51 13.97 18.52
CA GLY A 559 -15.02 13.71 17.16
C GLY A 559 -16.02 13.96 16.04
N HIS A 560 -17.32 14.04 16.34
CA HIS A 560 -18.30 14.48 15.35
C HIS A 560 -18.23 15.99 15.12
N ARG A 561 -18.40 16.42 13.86
CA ARG A 561 -18.46 17.85 13.51
C ARG A 561 -19.82 18.47 13.80
N GLU A 562 -20.84 17.64 13.74
CA GLU A 562 -22.25 17.95 13.96
C GLU A 562 -22.79 17.05 15.08
N PRO A 563 -23.93 17.38 15.72
CA PRO A 563 -24.50 16.55 16.77
C PRO A 563 -24.69 15.07 16.36
N PRO A 564 -24.21 14.11 17.18
CA PRO A 564 -24.55 12.71 17.01
C PRO A 564 -26.06 12.49 17.19
N ILE A 565 -26.67 11.76 16.26
CA ILE A 565 -28.10 11.49 16.19
C ILE A 565 -28.50 10.15 16.79
N ALA A 566 -27.57 9.21 16.89
CA ALA A 566 -27.83 7.88 17.44
C ALA A 566 -26.55 7.24 18.01
N VAL A 567 -26.71 6.43 19.05
CA VAL A 567 -25.64 5.61 19.64
C VAL A 567 -26.12 4.19 19.92
N ALA A 568 -25.24 3.20 19.75
CA ALA A 568 -25.50 1.82 20.13
C ALA A 568 -24.20 1.06 20.42
N PHE A 569 -24.22 0.19 21.43
CA PHE A 569 -23.13 -0.73 21.69
C PHE A 569 -23.16 -1.91 20.71
N SER A 570 -21.99 -2.48 20.44
CA SER A 570 -21.90 -3.79 19.79
C SER A 570 -22.42 -4.89 20.72
N ALA A 571 -22.92 -5.98 20.14
CA ALA A 571 -23.47 -7.11 20.90
C ALA A 571 -22.50 -7.71 21.94
N ASP A 572 -21.20 -7.61 21.71
CA ASP A 572 -20.13 -8.09 22.60
C ASP A 572 -19.72 -7.06 23.67
N GLY A 573 -20.30 -5.86 23.65
CA GLY A 573 -20.02 -4.77 24.58
C GLY A 573 -18.65 -4.11 24.41
N ARG A 574 -17.83 -4.52 23.43
CA ARG A 574 -16.45 -4.04 23.27
C ARG A 574 -16.33 -2.72 22.53
N SER A 575 -17.35 -2.36 21.77
CA SER A 575 -17.36 -1.14 20.96
C SER A 575 -18.69 -0.41 21.05
N LEU A 576 -18.62 0.89 20.82
CA LEU A 576 -19.76 1.79 20.72
C LEU A 576 -19.76 2.41 19.33
N LEU A 577 -20.89 2.44 18.65
CA LEU A 577 -21.05 3.14 17.38
C LEU A 577 -21.89 4.40 17.62
N SER A 578 -21.39 5.56 17.21
CA SER A 578 -22.15 6.80 17.15
C SER A 578 -22.32 7.24 15.69
N LEU A 579 -23.49 7.77 15.36
CA LEU A 579 -23.82 8.30 14.03
C LEU A 579 -24.07 9.79 14.15
N GLY A 580 -23.50 10.61 13.26
CA GLY A 580 -23.67 12.06 13.25
C GLY A 580 -24.27 12.62 11.97
N ARG A 581 -24.85 13.83 12.05
CA ARG A 581 -25.38 14.55 10.88
C ARG A 581 -24.29 14.97 9.89
N ASP A 582 -23.04 14.97 10.33
CA ASP A 582 -21.87 15.08 9.47
C ASP A 582 -21.71 13.89 8.52
N ASN A 583 -22.65 12.93 8.57
CA ASN A 583 -22.74 11.75 7.73
C ASN A 583 -21.54 10.83 7.96
N VAL A 584 -21.17 10.76 9.24
CA VAL A 584 -20.04 10.02 9.76
C VAL A 584 -20.58 9.09 10.82
N ALA A 585 -20.09 7.86 10.79
CA ALA A 585 -20.19 6.96 11.91
C ALA A 585 -18.80 6.84 12.57
N LEU A 586 -18.75 7.05 13.88
CA LEU A 586 -17.54 6.88 14.68
C LEU A 586 -17.71 5.63 15.52
N ARG A 587 -16.73 4.72 15.42
CA ARG A 587 -16.68 3.56 16.30
C ARG A 587 -15.66 3.81 17.40
N TRP A 588 -16.11 3.64 18.63
CA TRP A 588 -15.34 3.82 19.84
C TRP A 588 -15.06 2.49 20.52
N ALA A 589 -13.95 2.40 21.26
CA ALA A 589 -13.71 1.39 22.27
C ALA A 589 -14.60 1.70 23.47
N ALA A 590 -15.39 0.71 23.89
CA ALA A 590 -16.20 0.83 25.10
C ALA A 590 -15.35 0.84 26.39
N ASP A 591 -14.12 0.31 26.33
CA ASP A 591 -13.13 0.32 27.40
C ASP A 591 -11.73 0.68 26.83
N PRO A 592 -11.13 1.83 27.22
CA PRO A 592 -9.85 2.32 26.70
C PRO A 592 -8.65 1.51 27.19
N LEU A 593 -8.71 0.87 28.37
CA LEU A 593 -7.59 0.09 28.92
C LEU A 593 -7.39 -1.22 28.13
N SER A 594 -8.46 -1.78 27.58
CA SER A 594 -8.42 -3.06 26.85
C SER A 594 -7.59 -3.08 25.55
N VAL A 595 -7.17 -1.92 25.05
CA VAL A 595 -6.64 -1.79 23.68
C VAL A 595 -5.11 -1.93 23.61
N LEU A 596 -4.35 -1.51 24.62
CA LEU A 596 -2.88 -1.54 24.57
C LEU A 596 -2.22 -2.27 25.74
N GLY A 597 -2.88 -2.37 26.90
CA GLY A 597 -2.27 -3.00 28.07
C GLY A 597 -3.29 -3.62 29.00
N ARG A 598 -3.02 -4.84 29.47
CA ARG A 598 -3.88 -5.51 30.43
C ARG A 598 -3.51 -5.07 31.86
N PRO A 599 -4.42 -4.47 32.64
CA PRO A 599 -4.19 -4.29 34.06
C PRO A 599 -4.13 -5.67 34.74
N LEU A 600 -3.20 -5.84 35.67
CA LEU A 600 -3.08 -7.06 36.47
C LEU A 600 -4.14 -7.05 37.58
N GLU A 601 -5.33 -7.62 37.30
CA GLU A 601 -6.48 -7.62 38.22
C GLU A 601 -6.26 -8.50 39.47
N GLY A 602 -6.72 -8.01 40.64
CA GLY A 602 -6.70 -8.75 41.92
C GLY A 602 -5.41 -8.60 42.75
N ALA A 603 -4.57 -7.62 42.39
CA ALA A 603 -3.26 -7.39 42.98
C ALA A 603 -3.36 -6.43 44.21
N PRO A 604 -2.70 -6.71 45.35
CA PRO A 604 -2.74 -5.84 46.54
C PRO A 604 -1.98 -4.52 46.34
N GLU A 605 -2.29 -3.51 47.15
CA GLU A 605 -1.87 -2.11 46.96
C GLU A 605 -0.34 -1.86 46.99
N GLY A 606 0.13 -0.83 46.28
CA GLY A 606 1.45 -0.18 46.42
C GLY A 606 2.62 -0.74 45.59
N TYR A 607 2.54 -0.71 44.24
CA TYR A 607 3.63 -1.21 43.39
C TYR A 607 4.82 -0.25 43.27
N SER A 608 6.03 -0.76 43.43
CA SER A 608 7.26 0.05 43.43
C SER A 608 8.27 -0.35 42.35
N SER A 609 8.20 -1.59 41.85
CA SER A 609 9.16 -2.11 40.88
C SER A 609 8.60 -3.27 40.07
N ILE A 610 9.07 -3.39 38.82
CA ILE A 610 8.68 -4.44 37.87
C ILE A 610 9.92 -5.00 37.16
N ALA A 611 9.96 -6.31 36.94
CA ALA A 611 11.05 -6.96 36.20
C ALA A 611 10.55 -8.18 35.41
N PHE A 612 10.99 -8.33 34.16
CA PHE A 612 10.77 -9.55 33.37
C PHE A 612 11.87 -10.57 33.59
N SER A 613 11.51 -11.85 33.54
CA SER A 613 12.48 -12.92 33.40
C SER A 613 13.16 -12.85 32.02
N PRO A 614 14.41 -13.35 31.87
CA PRO A 614 15.16 -13.28 30.61
C PRO A 614 14.53 -14.04 29.44
N ASN A 615 13.56 -14.91 29.71
CA ASN A 615 12.79 -15.62 28.68
C ASN A 615 11.41 -14.98 28.41
N GLY A 616 11.10 -13.84 29.05
CA GLY A 616 9.83 -13.11 28.90
C GLY A 616 8.58 -13.82 29.44
N ARG A 617 8.72 -15.02 30.04
CA ARG A 617 7.58 -15.83 30.48
C ARG A 617 7.05 -15.48 31.86
N ILE A 618 7.83 -14.80 32.68
CA ILE A 618 7.48 -14.44 34.05
C ILE A 618 7.68 -12.94 34.20
N LEU A 619 6.67 -12.27 34.73
CA LEU A 619 6.75 -10.90 35.17
C LEU A 619 6.72 -10.88 36.70
N ALA A 620 7.68 -10.21 37.33
CA ALA A 620 7.69 -10.01 38.78
C ALA A 620 7.30 -8.57 39.11
N THR A 621 6.42 -8.40 40.08
CA THR A 621 6.04 -7.09 40.63
C THR A 621 6.13 -7.09 42.15
N THR A 622 6.39 -5.93 42.75
CA THR A 622 6.41 -5.74 44.21
C THR A 622 5.13 -5.09 44.66
N SER A 623 4.53 -5.49 45.77
CA SER A 623 3.41 -4.76 46.38
C SER A 623 3.83 -4.11 47.70
N GLY A 624 3.09 -3.08 48.13
CA GLY A 624 3.36 -2.29 49.34
C GLY A 624 3.22 -3.09 50.63
N ASN A 625 2.72 -4.32 50.54
CA ASN A 625 2.68 -5.30 51.63
C ASN A 625 3.97 -6.15 51.75
N ASN A 626 5.08 -5.71 51.16
CA ASN A 626 6.41 -6.34 51.22
C ASN A 626 6.45 -7.73 50.57
N LYS A 627 5.62 -7.98 49.56
CA LYS A 627 5.59 -9.25 48.81
C LYS A 627 6.03 -9.06 47.37
N VAL A 628 6.54 -10.14 46.79
CA VAL A 628 6.82 -10.21 45.35
C VAL A 628 5.80 -11.14 44.70
N THR A 629 5.05 -10.62 43.73
CA THR A 629 4.06 -11.39 42.98
C THR A 629 4.63 -11.74 41.60
N LEU A 630 4.43 -12.99 41.18
CA LEU A 630 4.86 -13.47 39.87
C LEU A 630 3.65 -13.70 38.98
N TRP A 631 3.70 -13.18 37.77
CA TRP A 631 2.60 -13.14 36.82
C TRP A 631 2.99 -13.83 35.53
N ASP A 632 1.99 -14.47 34.91
CA ASP A 632 2.04 -14.88 33.52
C ASP A 632 1.65 -13.65 32.67
N PRO A 633 2.57 -13.04 31.91
CA PRO A 633 2.29 -11.83 31.15
C PRO A 633 1.29 -12.07 30.01
N GLU A 634 1.14 -13.29 29.51
CA GLU A 634 0.19 -13.61 28.44
C GLU A 634 -1.24 -13.76 28.98
N ARG A 635 -1.38 -14.28 30.20
CA ARG A 635 -2.69 -14.46 30.86
C ARG A 635 -3.10 -13.30 31.78
N GLY A 636 -2.14 -12.52 32.28
CA GLY A 636 -2.37 -11.48 33.29
C GLY A 636 -2.73 -12.03 34.67
N GLN A 637 -2.38 -13.29 34.97
CA GLN A 637 -2.75 -13.98 36.20
C GLN A 637 -1.52 -14.35 37.04
N PRO A 638 -1.64 -14.41 38.38
CA PRO A 638 -0.55 -14.83 39.24
C PRO A 638 -0.21 -16.31 39.02
N ILE A 639 1.07 -16.62 38.82
CA ILE A 639 1.56 -18.00 38.59
C ILE A 639 1.51 -18.82 39.88
N ARG A 640 1.72 -18.15 41.02
CA ARG A 640 1.75 -18.75 42.36
C ARG A 640 1.40 -17.74 43.43
N ALA A 641 1.28 -18.23 44.67
CA ALA A 641 1.15 -17.37 45.84
C ALA A 641 2.34 -16.38 45.93
N PRO A 642 2.11 -15.12 46.34
CA PRO A 642 3.16 -14.12 46.45
C PRO A 642 4.29 -14.57 47.39
N LEU A 643 5.53 -14.27 47.01
CA LEU A 643 6.72 -14.55 47.80
C LEU A 643 6.77 -13.69 49.06
N GLN A 644 7.05 -14.31 50.19
CA GLN A 644 7.07 -13.69 51.51
C GLN A 644 8.43 -13.88 52.16
N GLY A 645 8.91 -12.87 52.89
CA GLY A 645 10.22 -12.90 53.57
C GLY A 645 10.88 -11.53 53.72
N GLN A 646 10.40 -10.51 53.01
CA GLN A 646 10.82 -9.13 53.18
C GLN A 646 10.10 -8.49 54.37
N SER A 647 10.83 -7.71 55.16
CA SER A 647 10.34 -7.01 56.36
C SER A 647 9.98 -5.55 56.10
N ASN A 648 10.32 -5.01 54.93
CA ASN A 648 10.11 -3.63 54.57
C ASN A 648 9.72 -3.50 53.10
N THR A 649 9.30 -2.30 52.70
CA THR A 649 8.90 -1.98 51.32
C THR A 649 10.05 -2.31 50.38
N ILE A 650 9.75 -3.16 49.40
CA ILE A 650 10.71 -3.54 48.37
C ILE A 650 10.83 -2.34 47.42
N LEU A 651 12.04 -1.91 47.12
CA LEU A 651 12.30 -0.74 46.28
C LEU A 651 12.73 -1.11 44.87
N SER A 652 13.29 -2.31 44.67
CA SER A 652 13.78 -2.75 43.36
C SER A 652 13.79 -4.27 43.22
N LEU A 653 13.54 -4.75 42.00
CA LEU A 653 13.60 -6.16 41.57
C LEU A 653 14.59 -6.35 40.42
N ALA A 654 15.23 -7.52 40.37
CA ALA A 654 16.07 -7.89 39.24
C ALA A 654 16.10 -9.40 38.92
N PHE A 655 15.89 -9.71 37.64
CA PHE A 655 16.42 -10.84 36.86
C PHE A 655 17.90 -11.22 37.06
N THR A 656 18.26 -12.47 37.37
CA THR A 656 19.51 -13.05 36.82
C THR A 656 19.33 -13.36 35.33
N ALA A 657 20.38 -13.28 34.50
CA ALA A 657 20.23 -13.46 33.05
C ALA A 657 19.94 -14.91 32.62
N ASP A 658 20.28 -15.89 33.45
CA ASP A 658 19.85 -17.29 33.25
C ASP A 658 18.40 -17.53 33.70
N GLY A 659 17.80 -16.56 34.41
CA GLY A 659 16.45 -16.63 34.98
C GLY A 659 16.35 -17.54 36.20
N GLY A 660 17.48 -18.03 36.72
CA GLY A 660 17.54 -18.99 37.83
C GLY A 660 17.23 -18.35 39.18
N LYS A 661 17.47 -17.04 39.33
CA LYS A 661 17.23 -16.29 40.57
C LYS A 661 16.51 -14.94 40.37
N LEU A 662 15.58 -14.69 41.28
CA LEU A 662 14.93 -13.46 41.74
C LEU A 662 15.75 -12.58 42.68
N LEU A 663 16.13 -11.33 42.42
CA LEU A 663 16.48 -10.40 43.51
C LEU A 663 15.34 -9.47 43.88
N SER A 664 15.25 -9.22 45.18
CA SER A 664 14.44 -8.15 45.75
C SER A 664 15.26 -7.39 46.79
N ALA A 665 15.30 -6.07 46.68
CA ALA A 665 15.92 -5.20 47.67
C ALA A 665 14.85 -4.40 48.40
N ALA A 666 14.84 -4.52 49.72
CA ALA A 666 14.07 -3.69 50.62
C ALA A 666 15.03 -2.79 51.42
N LYS A 667 14.48 -1.76 52.06
CA LYS A 667 15.23 -0.76 52.84
C LYS A 667 16.28 -1.36 53.79
N ASP A 668 16.01 -2.52 54.38
CA ASP A 668 16.87 -3.15 55.40
C ASP A 668 17.67 -4.37 54.91
N ARG A 669 17.34 -4.95 53.75
CA ARG A 669 17.97 -6.20 53.28
C ARG A 669 17.78 -6.48 51.79
N VAL A 670 18.71 -7.27 51.26
CA VAL A 670 18.64 -7.85 49.91
C VAL A 670 18.43 -9.36 50.01
N ILE A 671 17.41 -9.88 49.31
CA ILE A 671 17.05 -11.30 49.27
C ILE A 671 17.12 -11.83 47.85
N ALA A 672 17.84 -12.96 47.67
CA ALA A 672 17.81 -13.77 46.46
C ALA A 672 16.82 -14.94 46.59
N TRP A 673 15.94 -15.08 45.61
CA TRP A 673 14.91 -16.10 45.48
C TRP A 673 15.29 -17.09 44.39
N GLU A 674 15.39 -18.36 44.72
CA GLU A 674 15.61 -19.41 43.73
C GLU A 674 14.33 -19.72 42.94
N MET A 675 14.41 -19.74 41.61
CA MET A 675 13.26 -19.89 40.70
C MET A 675 13.01 -21.33 40.25
N SER A 676 13.98 -22.23 40.45
CA SER A 676 13.99 -23.62 39.95
C SER A 676 13.31 -24.65 40.88
N SER A 677 13.00 -24.29 42.13
CA SER A 677 12.27 -25.18 43.05
C SER A 677 10.94 -24.57 43.48
N GLY A 678 9.89 -25.40 43.56
CA GLY A 678 8.54 -24.99 43.97
C GLY A 678 8.45 -24.35 45.36
N THR A 679 9.56 -24.28 46.10
CA THR A 679 9.75 -23.53 47.34
C THR A 679 10.78 -22.42 47.08
N ALA A 680 10.38 -21.16 47.15
CA ALA A 680 11.32 -20.06 47.01
C ALA A 680 12.26 -20.04 48.24
N LYS A 681 13.46 -20.62 48.11
CA LYS A 681 14.51 -20.45 49.11
C LYS A 681 15.02 -19.01 49.03
N ALA A 682 14.83 -18.28 50.12
CA ALA A 682 15.35 -16.94 50.31
C ALA A 682 16.76 -17.01 50.91
N GLU A 683 17.75 -16.53 50.19
CA GLU A 683 19.10 -16.32 50.71
C GLU A 683 19.28 -14.83 51.02
N LYS A 684 19.61 -14.49 52.28
CA LYS A 684 19.95 -13.12 52.66
C LYS A 684 21.38 -12.85 52.20
N LEU A 685 21.53 -11.99 51.20
CA LEU A 685 22.85 -11.61 50.66
C LEU A 685 23.48 -10.48 51.48
N GLY A 686 22.69 -9.55 52.02
CA GLY A 686 23.23 -8.43 52.80
C GLY A 686 22.16 -7.67 53.58
N GLY A 687 22.60 -6.88 54.56
CA GLY A 687 21.82 -5.93 55.34
C GLY A 687 22.75 -5.04 56.15
N THR A 688 22.57 -3.73 56.03
CA THR A 688 23.38 -2.65 56.64
C THR A 688 22.57 -1.94 57.72
N ASP A 689 23.23 -1.16 58.59
CA ASP A 689 22.54 -0.17 59.44
C ASP A 689 22.01 1.02 58.61
N ASP A 690 22.50 1.18 57.38
CA ASP A 690 22.08 2.20 56.41
C ASP A 690 21.01 1.67 55.44
N ASP A 691 20.16 2.58 54.94
CA ASP A 691 19.04 2.30 54.05
C ASP A 691 19.50 1.86 52.64
N VAL A 692 19.18 0.63 52.25
CA VAL A 692 19.42 0.13 50.88
C VAL A 692 18.48 0.84 49.90
N SER A 693 19.02 1.57 48.94
CA SER A 693 18.23 2.41 48.02
C SER A 693 17.97 1.77 46.65
N ARG A 694 18.95 1.01 46.10
CA ARG A 694 18.88 0.36 44.77
C ARG A 694 19.63 -0.97 44.77
N VAL A 695 19.23 -1.87 43.87
CA VAL A 695 19.94 -3.13 43.57
C VAL A 695 20.00 -3.36 42.07
N ALA A 696 21.07 -3.98 41.60
CA ALA A 696 21.21 -4.48 40.25
C ALA A 696 22.03 -5.78 40.24
N PHE A 697 21.71 -6.69 39.33
CA PHE A 697 22.51 -7.89 39.07
C PHE A 697 23.43 -7.67 37.88
N SER A 698 24.61 -8.28 37.93
CA SER A 698 25.41 -8.46 36.73
C SER A 698 24.70 -9.42 35.77
N PRO A 699 24.80 -9.18 34.45
CA PRO A 699 24.26 -10.07 33.43
C PRO A 699 24.84 -11.49 33.45
N ASP A 700 26.00 -11.74 34.06
CA ASP A 700 26.52 -13.11 34.21
C ASP A 700 25.93 -13.86 35.43
N GLY A 701 25.08 -13.21 36.23
CA GLY A 701 24.49 -13.76 37.45
C GLY A 701 25.47 -13.99 38.60
N ASN A 702 26.74 -13.60 38.43
CA ASN A 702 27.82 -13.88 39.39
C ASN A 702 28.14 -12.71 40.32
N SER A 703 27.56 -11.54 40.10
CA SER A 703 27.76 -10.35 40.93
C SER A 703 26.45 -9.65 41.23
N THR A 704 26.24 -9.26 42.47
CA THR A 704 25.13 -8.43 42.93
C THR A 704 25.68 -7.10 43.40
N VAL A 705 25.05 -6.01 42.99
CA VAL A 705 25.39 -4.67 43.45
C VAL A 705 24.18 -4.04 44.09
N TRP A 706 24.37 -3.41 45.24
CA TRP A 706 23.35 -2.54 45.83
C TRP A 706 23.99 -1.28 46.38
N SER A 707 23.19 -0.23 46.49
CA SER A 707 23.61 1.05 47.07
C SER A 707 23.02 1.24 48.47
N ASP A 708 23.87 1.67 49.38
CA ASP A 708 23.56 2.35 50.64
C ASP A 708 24.14 3.79 50.54
N SER A 709 24.77 4.32 51.60
CA SER A 709 25.65 5.50 51.56
C SER A 709 26.91 5.30 50.68
N SER A 710 27.09 4.11 50.09
CA SER A 710 28.17 3.68 49.21
C SER A 710 27.63 2.65 48.20
N VAL A 711 28.49 2.10 47.32
CA VAL A 711 28.13 0.97 46.46
C VAL A 711 28.80 -0.29 46.97
N LEU A 712 28.00 -1.33 47.22
CA LEU A 712 28.44 -2.64 47.70
C LEU A 712 28.36 -3.64 46.55
N ILE A 713 29.44 -4.41 46.35
CA ILE A 713 29.48 -5.48 45.35
C ILE A 713 29.72 -6.81 46.06
N MET A 714 28.82 -7.76 45.82
CA MET A 714 28.96 -9.14 46.25
C MET A 714 29.13 -10.03 45.03
N ARG A 715 30.22 -10.78 44.98
CA ARG A 715 30.34 -11.89 44.03
C ARG A 715 29.75 -13.15 44.63
N THR A 716 29.11 -13.97 43.81
CA THR A 716 28.45 -15.19 44.24
C THR A 716 29.46 -16.13 44.90
N GLY A 717 29.30 -16.40 46.20
CA GLY A 717 30.20 -17.21 47.01
C GLY A 717 31.27 -16.44 47.80
N GLU A 718 31.36 -15.11 47.65
CA GLU A 718 32.24 -14.25 48.45
C GLU A 718 31.45 -13.57 49.58
N ALA A 719 31.87 -13.79 50.83
CA ALA A 719 31.37 -13.08 52.01
C ALA A 719 32.55 -12.68 52.91
N PRO A 720 32.59 -11.44 53.44
CA PRO A 720 31.61 -10.35 53.33
C PRO A 720 31.65 -9.61 51.97
N PRO A 721 30.59 -8.85 51.61
CA PRO A 721 30.58 -8.03 50.40
C PRO A 721 31.70 -7.00 50.39
N VAL A 722 32.24 -6.72 49.20
CA VAL A 722 33.31 -5.74 49.01
C VAL A 722 32.70 -4.35 48.91
N ARG A 723 33.04 -3.47 49.87
CA ARG A 723 32.70 -2.03 49.79
C ARG A 723 33.54 -1.39 48.69
N PHE A 724 32.87 -0.80 47.70
CA PHE A 724 33.50 0.12 46.77
C PHE A 724 33.35 1.53 47.33
N PRO A 725 34.45 2.24 47.64
CA PRO A 725 34.40 3.63 48.05
C PRO A 725 34.10 4.49 46.82
N ILE A 726 32.84 4.54 46.42
CA ILE A 726 32.35 5.47 45.40
C ILE A 726 32.04 6.79 46.11
N ALA A 727 33.09 7.45 46.60
CA ALA A 727 33.00 8.74 47.30
C ALA A 727 32.86 9.96 46.34
N VAL A 728 32.69 9.71 45.03
CA VAL A 728 32.91 10.73 43.98
C VAL A 728 31.62 11.06 43.20
N VAL A 729 30.50 10.39 43.50
CA VAL A 729 29.26 10.63 42.71
C VAL A 729 28.52 11.87 43.19
N SER A 730 28.42 12.13 44.50
CA SER A 730 27.76 13.36 44.96
C SER A 730 28.36 13.89 46.25
N GLU A 731 28.38 15.21 46.42
CA GLU A 731 28.82 15.86 47.68
C GLU A 731 28.01 15.39 48.90
N ASP A 732 26.75 14.98 48.69
CA ASP A 732 25.82 14.47 49.72
C ASP A 732 25.78 12.93 49.82
N HIS A 733 26.70 12.24 49.13
CA HIS A 733 26.89 10.77 49.16
C HIS A 733 25.63 9.91 48.87
N SER A 734 24.58 10.45 48.23
CA SER A 734 23.31 9.76 48.00
C SER A 734 23.13 9.32 46.54
N ILE A 735 23.02 8.00 46.34
CA ILE A 735 22.89 7.36 45.02
C ILE A 735 21.41 7.05 44.74
N MET A 736 20.91 7.60 43.63
CA MET A 736 19.49 7.54 43.24
C MET A 736 19.20 6.58 42.08
N GLY A 737 20.23 6.19 41.33
CA GLY A 737 20.14 5.26 40.20
C GLY A 737 21.37 4.38 40.05
N LEU A 738 21.18 3.12 39.67
CA LEU A 738 22.23 2.15 39.35
C LEU A 738 21.84 1.33 38.13
N ALA A 739 22.76 1.12 37.19
CA ALA A 739 22.57 0.24 36.03
C ALA A 739 23.86 -0.49 35.66
N PHE A 740 23.77 -1.77 35.35
CA PHE A 740 24.88 -2.56 34.81
C PHE A 740 24.96 -2.47 33.30
N SER A 741 26.17 -2.48 32.74
CA SER A 741 26.35 -2.73 31.32
C SER A 741 25.98 -4.18 30.96
N PRO A 742 25.52 -4.46 29.73
CA PRO A 742 25.13 -5.80 29.29
C PRO A 742 26.27 -6.84 29.35
N ASP A 743 27.53 -6.39 29.29
CA ASP A 743 28.72 -7.25 29.44
C ASP A 743 29.11 -7.50 30.92
N GLY A 744 28.43 -6.87 31.88
CA GLY A 744 28.69 -6.97 33.31
C GLY A 744 29.99 -6.34 33.80
N ARG A 745 30.73 -5.64 32.93
CA ARG A 745 32.06 -5.09 33.27
C ARG A 745 31.99 -3.65 33.78
N ARG A 746 30.94 -2.92 33.45
CA ARG A 746 30.77 -1.51 33.81
C ARG A 746 29.51 -1.30 34.63
N LEU A 747 29.56 -0.29 35.50
CA LEU A 747 28.44 0.14 36.33
C LEU A 747 28.22 1.64 36.11
N ALA A 748 26.99 2.04 35.81
CA ALA A 748 26.58 3.44 35.81
C ALA A 748 25.89 3.77 37.13
N SER A 749 26.18 4.95 37.67
CA SER A 749 25.57 5.46 38.91
C SER A 749 25.10 6.91 38.75
N GLY A 750 23.93 7.21 39.29
CA GLY A 750 23.31 8.54 39.27
C GLY A 750 23.21 9.13 40.68
N GLY A 751 23.68 10.35 40.85
CA GLY A 751 23.69 11.07 42.13
C GLY A 751 22.45 11.92 42.37
N PHE A 752 22.17 12.23 43.64
CA PHE A 752 21.14 13.19 44.04
C PHE A 752 21.41 14.62 43.53
N ASP A 753 22.68 14.98 43.36
CA ASP A 753 23.15 16.28 42.86
C ASP A 753 23.08 16.43 41.32
N GLY A 754 22.64 15.39 40.62
CA GLY A 754 22.46 15.38 39.17
C GLY A 754 23.64 14.86 38.36
N THR A 755 24.62 14.24 39.02
CA THR A 755 25.79 13.65 38.36
C THR A 755 25.50 12.27 37.75
N VAL A 756 26.22 11.95 36.68
CA VAL A 756 26.31 10.60 36.13
C VAL A 756 27.77 10.19 36.13
N ALA A 757 28.05 8.98 36.61
CA ALA A 757 29.37 8.40 36.62
C ALA A 757 29.35 6.98 36.04
N LEU A 758 30.44 6.59 35.39
CA LEU A 758 30.65 5.26 34.83
C LEU A 758 31.92 4.65 35.42
N TRP A 759 31.81 3.41 35.88
CA TRP A 759 32.84 2.69 36.62
C TRP A 759 33.24 1.42 35.87
N ASP A 760 34.51 1.09 35.91
CA ASP A 760 35.00 -0.24 35.54
C ASP A 760 35.09 -1.11 36.80
N LEU A 761 34.39 -2.24 36.79
CA LEU A 761 34.26 -3.09 37.98
C LEU A 761 35.47 -3.98 38.24
N ASN A 762 36.30 -4.21 37.22
CA ASN A 762 37.49 -5.05 37.34
C ASN A 762 38.65 -4.26 37.96
N SER A 763 38.95 -3.11 37.38
CA SER A 763 40.00 -2.19 37.81
C SER A 763 39.57 -1.32 38.99
N ARG A 764 38.25 -1.20 39.23
CA ARG A 764 37.65 -0.36 40.29
C ARG A 764 37.93 1.13 40.11
N HIS A 765 38.20 1.54 38.88
CA HIS A 765 38.46 2.93 38.55
C HIS A 765 37.26 3.57 37.86
N LEU A 766 37.15 4.87 38.10
CA LEU A 766 36.21 5.74 37.44
C LEU A 766 36.63 5.89 35.96
N LEU A 767 35.75 5.52 35.04
CA LEU A 767 35.96 5.68 33.59
C LEU A 767 35.60 7.09 33.13
N TRP A 768 34.54 7.67 33.71
CA TRP A 768 34.10 9.03 33.44
C TRP A 768 34.28 9.92 34.66
N PRO A 769 35.04 11.03 34.60
CA PRO A 769 35.01 12.00 35.69
C PRO A 769 33.56 12.44 35.94
N ALA A 770 33.08 12.30 37.18
CA ALA A 770 31.69 12.58 37.53
C ALA A 770 31.31 13.98 37.05
N ALA A 771 30.39 14.03 36.09
CA ALA A 771 29.98 15.26 35.45
C ALA A 771 28.52 15.51 35.78
N ARG A 772 28.19 16.77 36.08
CA ARG A 772 26.81 17.18 36.33
C ARG A 772 26.02 17.12 35.02
N ALA A 773 25.34 16.00 34.81
CA ALA A 773 24.54 15.69 33.65
C ALA A 773 23.20 16.41 33.70
N HIS A 774 22.56 16.37 34.86
CA HIS A 774 21.23 16.91 35.07
C HIS A 774 21.23 17.98 36.17
N ARG A 775 20.22 18.84 36.16
CA ARG A 775 20.05 19.85 37.23
C ARG A 775 19.61 19.24 38.55
N MET A 776 18.96 18.08 38.49
CA MET A 776 18.24 17.40 39.56
C MET A 776 18.65 15.93 39.64
N ALA A 777 18.18 15.22 40.66
CA ALA A 777 18.60 13.86 40.99
C ALA A 777 18.44 12.88 39.80
N VAL A 778 19.50 12.14 39.47
CA VAL A 778 19.47 11.13 38.40
C VAL A 778 19.00 9.79 38.96
N GLN A 779 17.74 9.46 38.71
CA GLN A 779 17.15 8.19 39.15
C GLN A 779 17.09 7.16 38.03
N ALA A 780 16.77 7.59 36.80
CA ALA A 780 16.58 6.68 35.68
C ALA A 780 17.90 6.51 34.91
N LEU A 781 18.43 5.29 34.90
CA LEU A 781 19.62 4.92 34.15
C LEU A 781 19.39 3.60 33.42
N ALA A 782 19.77 3.53 32.14
CA ALA A 782 19.67 2.29 31.36
C ALA A 782 20.78 2.25 30.30
N PHE A 783 21.46 1.11 30.15
CA PHE A 783 22.35 0.87 29.02
C PHE A 783 21.56 0.37 27.81
N SER A 784 22.04 0.71 26.62
CA SER A 784 21.60 0.03 25.40
C SER A 784 22.02 -1.45 25.43
N PRO A 785 21.27 -2.36 24.76
CA PRO A 785 21.58 -3.79 24.76
C PRO A 785 22.98 -4.15 24.22
N ASP A 786 23.51 -3.33 23.31
CA ASP A 786 24.88 -3.48 22.78
C ASP A 786 25.96 -2.88 23.70
N GLY A 787 25.55 -2.24 24.80
CA GLY A 787 26.40 -1.62 25.80
C GLY A 787 27.15 -0.38 25.32
N LYS A 788 26.83 0.15 24.13
CA LYS A 788 27.52 1.32 23.56
C LYS A 788 26.95 2.65 24.04
N MET A 789 25.69 2.68 24.42
CA MET A 789 24.99 3.88 24.87
C MET A 789 24.50 3.74 26.32
N LEU A 790 24.47 4.85 27.04
CA LEU A 790 23.80 4.98 28.33
C LEU A 790 22.74 6.08 28.20
N ALA A 791 21.54 5.84 28.74
CA ALA A 791 20.50 6.85 28.90
C ALA A 791 20.39 7.28 30.36
N SER A 792 20.22 8.58 30.60
CA SER A 792 19.99 9.15 31.93
C SER A 792 18.78 10.08 31.95
N GLY A 793 17.99 10.02 33.03
CA GLY A 793 16.85 10.90 33.28
C GLY A 793 16.79 11.33 34.75
N ALA A 794 16.23 12.52 34.99
CA ALA A 794 16.22 13.18 36.29
C ALA A 794 14.82 13.31 36.92
N VAL A 795 14.78 13.41 38.25
CA VAL A 795 13.57 13.49 39.09
C VAL A 795 13.62 14.70 40.05
N GLY A 796 12.50 15.42 40.25
CA GLY A 796 12.31 16.43 41.33
C GLY A 796 11.00 17.26 41.23
N MET A 797 10.77 18.25 42.13
CA MET A 797 9.76 19.34 41.99
C MET A 797 10.32 20.81 41.96
N ALA A 798 9.63 21.73 41.26
CA ALA A 798 10.06 23.03 40.67
C ALA A 798 11.11 23.06 39.49
N ASP A 799 10.70 23.62 38.33
CA ASP A 799 11.46 24.11 37.14
C ASP A 799 12.36 23.14 36.32
N TYR A 800 11.80 22.02 35.82
CA TYR A 800 12.56 20.82 35.41
C TYR A 800 13.38 20.82 34.12
N ASP A 801 14.49 20.07 34.23
CA ASP A 801 15.22 19.39 33.17
C ASP A 801 14.41 18.16 32.70
N ASP A 802 13.45 18.38 31.81
CA ASP A 802 12.56 17.35 31.22
C ASP A 802 13.26 16.51 30.14
N SER A 803 14.59 16.40 30.22
CA SER A 803 15.40 15.75 29.19
C SER A 803 15.84 14.35 29.60
N VAL A 804 15.80 13.44 28.63
CA VAL A 804 16.57 12.21 28.69
C VAL A 804 17.82 12.40 27.85
N ARG A 805 18.98 12.24 28.47
CA ARG A 805 20.27 12.40 27.81
C ARG A 805 20.86 11.05 27.45
N LEU A 806 21.50 11.00 26.29
CA LEU A 806 22.16 9.82 25.78
C LEU A 806 23.67 10.05 25.76
N TRP A 807 24.44 9.04 26.14
CA TRP A 807 25.88 9.13 26.34
C TRP A 807 26.57 7.99 25.59
N ASP A 808 27.71 8.29 24.98
CA ASP A 808 28.58 7.26 24.42
C ASP A 808 29.44 6.64 25.53
N THR A 809 29.27 5.34 25.77
CA THR A 809 29.90 4.60 26.88
C THR A 809 31.43 4.49 26.78
N GLN A 810 32.01 4.73 25.61
CA GLN A 810 33.45 4.60 25.37
C GLN A 810 34.17 5.93 25.62
N SER A 811 33.61 7.03 25.14
CA SER A 811 34.19 8.37 25.23
C SER A 811 33.70 9.17 26.44
N GLY A 812 32.52 8.83 26.98
CA GLY A 812 31.86 9.61 28.03
C GLY A 812 31.27 10.94 27.58
N GLN A 813 31.17 11.14 26.27
CA GLN A 813 30.55 12.34 25.72
C GLN A 813 29.03 12.17 25.59
N GLU A 814 28.31 13.26 25.83
CA GLU A 814 26.88 13.34 25.52
C GLU A 814 26.67 13.26 24.01
N LEU A 815 25.65 12.52 23.58
CA LEU A 815 25.24 12.34 22.19
C LEU A 815 24.01 13.21 21.90
N PRO A 816 24.19 14.47 21.46
CA PRO A 816 23.08 15.36 21.17
C PRO A 816 22.29 14.94 19.91
N PRO A 817 21.00 15.35 19.79
CA PRO A 817 20.24 16.11 20.78
C PRO A 817 19.76 15.23 21.95
N ALA A 818 19.59 15.86 23.12
CA ALA A 818 18.85 15.27 24.23
C ALA A 818 17.37 15.08 23.84
N LEU A 819 16.74 14.04 24.38
CA LEU A 819 15.35 13.72 24.13
C LEU A 819 14.48 14.62 25.04
N THR A 820 13.80 15.59 24.45
CA THR A 820 13.04 16.64 25.16
C THR A 820 11.59 16.70 24.70
N GLY A 821 10.68 17.13 25.56
CA GLY A 821 9.23 17.11 25.29
C GLY A 821 8.42 16.27 26.28
N HIS A 822 9.07 15.81 27.36
CA HIS A 822 8.39 15.21 28.50
C HIS A 822 7.65 16.27 29.32
N SER A 823 6.47 15.94 29.83
CA SER A 823 5.65 16.85 30.65
C SER A 823 5.79 16.53 32.14
N GLY A 824 7.02 16.27 32.61
CA GLY A 824 7.29 15.96 34.01
C GLY A 824 8.54 15.11 34.25
N PRO A 825 8.81 14.78 35.54
CA PRO A 825 10.04 14.10 35.97
C PRO A 825 10.15 12.69 35.40
N VAL A 826 11.37 12.28 35.02
CA VAL A 826 11.64 10.98 34.40
C VAL A 826 12.02 9.95 35.48
N TYR A 827 11.04 9.16 35.91
CA TYR A 827 11.19 8.20 37.00
C TYR A 827 11.84 6.87 36.58
N ALA A 828 11.61 6.43 35.34
CA ALA A 828 12.15 5.19 34.81
C ALA A 828 12.40 5.26 33.30
N ILE A 829 13.44 4.56 32.84
CA ILE A 829 13.81 4.45 31.42
C ILE A 829 14.16 3.00 31.13
N ALA A 830 13.76 2.49 29.96
CA ALA A 830 14.16 1.17 29.50
C ALA A 830 14.41 1.17 27.98
N PHE A 831 15.53 0.57 27.55
CA PHE A 831 15.77 0.29 26.13
C PHE A 831 14.99 -0.95 25.70
N SER A 832 14.50 -0.96 24.46
CA SER A 832 14.04 -2.19 23.82
C SER A 832 15.22 -3.15 23.61
N PRO A 833 14.97 -4.48 23.56
CA PRO A 833 16.05 -5.47 23.40
C PRO A 833 16.84 -5.36 22.09
N ASP A 834 16.26 -4.75 21.05
CA ASP A 834 16.94 -4.46 19.79
C ASP A 834 17.71 -3.14 19.79
N GLY A 835 17.61 -2.35 20.87
CA GLY A 835 18.28 -1.06 21.06
C GLY A 835 17.73 0.08 20.20
N ARG A 836 16.67 -0.15 19.41
CA ARG A 836 16.10 0.86 18.50
C ARG A 836 15.14 1.82 19.18
N MET A 837 14.50 1.37 20.26
CA MET A 837 13.50 2.13 20.99
C MET A 837 13.92 2.38 22.44
N LEU A 838 13.44 3.49 22.99
CA LEU A 838 13.56 3.82 24.41
C LEU A 838 12.20 4.20 24.97
N ALA A 839 11.76 3.51 26.01
CA ALA A 839 10.57 3.89 26.78
C ALA A 839 10.99 4.74 27.99
N CYS A 840 10.29 5.84 28.20
CA CYS A 840 10.56 6.80 29.27
C CYS A 840 9.26 7.07 30.06
N ALA A 841 9.28 6.78 31.36
CA ALA A 841 8.20 7.12 32.28
C ALA A 841 8.41 8.54 32.81
N ALA A 842 7.68 9.50 32.25
CA ALA A 842 7.72 10.90 32.61
C ALA A 842 6.41 11.30 33.31
N GLY A 843 6.43 11.43 34.63
CA GLY A 843 5.22 11.73 35.40
C GLY A 843 4.18 10.60 35.34
N VAL A 844 2.97 10.94 34.89
CA VAL A 844 1.83 10.02 34.69
C VAL A 844 1.80 9.38 33.29
N ARG A 845 2.89 9.53 32.54
CA ARG A 845 2.94 9.36 31.08
C ARG A 845 4.14 8.49 30.68
N ILE A 846 3.96 7.63 29.67
CA ILE A 846 5.04 6.81 29.08
C ILE A 846 5.29 7.26 27.65
N VAL A 847 6.50 7.70 27.34
CA VAL A 847 6.90 8.18 26.00
C VAL A 847 7.85 7.17 25.37
N PHE A 848 7.65 6.89 24.08
CA PHE A 848 8.57 6.07 23.28
C PHE A 848 9.38 6.92 22.33
N TRP A 849 10.67 6.61 22.20
CA TRP A 849 11.61 7.30 21.33
C TRP A 849 12.28 6.35 20.35
N ASP A 850 12.48 6.84 19.13
CA ASP A 850 13.39 6.26 18.14
C ASP A 850 14.80 6.75 18.46
N ILE A 851 15.71 5.81 18.74
CA ILE A 851 17.08 6.13 19.17
C ILE A 851 17.97 6.58 18.01
N GLU A 852 17.72 6.09 16.80
CA GLU A 852 18.48 6.48 15.62
C GLU A 852 18.10 7.90 15.18
N ARG A 853 16.80 8.19 15.15
CA ARG A 853 16.24 9.46 14.68
C ARG A 853 16.14 10.53 15.76
N ARG A 854 16.25 10.16 17.04
CA ARG A 854 16.08 11.05 18.21
C ARG A 854 14.75 11.78 18.21
N GLN A 855 13.69 11.06 17.84
CA GLN A 855 12.33 11.57 17.74
C GLN A 855 11.37 10.69 18.53
N SER A 856 10.33 11.29 19.11
CA SER A 856 9.28 10.52 19.75
C SER A 856 8.53 9.71 18.69
N LEU A 857 8.26 8.45 18.99
CA LEU A 857 7.54 7.51 18.13
C LEU A 857 6.01 7.74 18.15
N GLY A 858 5.55 8.63 19.02
CA GLY A 858 4.17 9.00 19.25
C GLY A 858 4.06 9.92 20.45
N GLU A 859 2.84 10.28 20.83
CA GLU A 859 2.63 11.02 22.06
C GLU A 859 2.68 10.11 23.30
N ALA A 860 2.82 10.72 24.47
CA ALA A 860 2.97 10.04 25.73
C ALA A 860 1.69 9.28 26.13
N ILE A 861 1.79 7.97 26.35
CA ILE A 861 0.67 7.15 26.82
C ILE A 861 0.33 7.54 28.25
N ALA A 862 -0.88 8.03 28.49
CA ALA A 862 -1.39 8.26 29.84
C ALA A 862 -1.57 6.91 30.56
N TYR A 863 -0.96 6.78 31.74
CA TYR A 863 -0.95 5.53 32.49
C TYR A 863 -2.29 5.27 33.19
N ARG A 864 -2.66 6.16 34.11
CA ARG A 864 -3.97 6.28 34.76
C ARG A 864 -4.07 7.71 35.33
N GLU A 865 -5.27 8.28 35.37
CA GLU A 865 -5.46 9.67 35.83
C GLU A 865 -4.92 9.85 37.26
N GLY A 866 -3.92 10.73 37.42
CA GLY A 866 -3.30 11.07 38.70
C GLY A 866 -2.19 10.13 39.22
N GLU A 867 -1.84 9.06 38.51
CA GLU A 867 -0.85 8.08 38.99
C GLU A 867 0.50 8.14 38.25
N PHE A 868 1.58 8.30 39.02
CA PHE A 868 2.96 8.30 38.49
C PHE A 868 3.46 6.89 38.19
N VAL A 869 4.20 6.74 37.09
CA VAL A 869 4.85 5.46 36.72
C VAL A 869 6.20 5.38 37.43
N SER A 870 6.37 4.39 38.32
CA SER A 870 7.57 4.22 39.15
C SER A 870 8.62 3.33 38.48
N SER A 871 8.24 2.42 37.58
CA SER A 871 9.14 1.43 36.99
C SER A 871 8.67 0.95 35.62
N LEU A 872 9.64 0.68 34.73
CA LEU A 872 9.43 0.18 33.36
C LEU A 872 10.39 -0.99 33.08
N ALA A 873 9.92 -2.01 32.37
CA ALA A 873 10.77 -3.11 31.90
C ALA A 873 10.24 -3.71 30.59
N PHE A 874 11.11 -3.83 29.58
CA PHE A 874 10.81 -4.63 28.39
C PHE A 874 11.03 -6.12 28.68
N SER A 875 10.22 -6.98 28.05
CA SER A 875 10.55 -8.39 27.93
C SER A 875 11.73 -8.56 26.95
N SER A 876 12.55 -9.58 27.15
CA SER A 876 13.76 -9.84 26.35
C SER A 876 13.48 -10.13 24.87
N ASP A 877 12.29 -10.64 24.55
CA ASP A 877 11.82 -10.87 23.19
C ASP A 877 11.23 -9.59 22.54
N GLY A 878 11.16 -8.48 23.27
CA GLY A 878 10.59 -7.21 22.83
C GLY A 878 9.07 -7.23 22.67
N ARG A 879 8.41 -8.34 23.05
CA ARG A 879 6.98 -8.56 22.88
C ARG A 879 6.15 -7.73 23.85
N TRP A 880 6.66 -7.50 25.05
CA TRP A 880 5.92 -6.88 26.15
C TRP A 880 6.69 -5.70 26.72
N LEU A 881 5.96 -4.69 27.16
CA LEU A 881 6.45 -3.71 28.14
C LEU A 881 5.62 -3.87 29.41
N GLY A 882 6.28 -3.86 30.55
CA GLY A 882 5.64 -3.82 31.86
C GLY A 882 5.84 -2.44 32.45
N SER A 883 4.79 -1.88 33.02
CA SER A 883 4.85 -0.65 33.80
C SER A 883 4.18 -0.84 35.15
N ALA A 884 4.74 -0.24 36.19
CA ALA A 884 4.16 -0.21 37.53
C ALA A 884 4.05 1.24 38.01
N GLY A 885 2.99 1.56 38.76
CA GLY A 885 2.77 2.86 39.38
C GLY A 885 2.60 2.78 40.89
N PHE A 886 2.71 3.94 41.56
CA PHE A 886 2.81 4.04 43.02
C PHE A 886 1.56 3.57 43.80
N HIS A 887 0.37 3.56 43.18
CA HIS A 887 -0.93 3.43 43.87
C HIS A 887 -1.87 2.40 43.23
N ASP A 888 -1.36 1.21 42.86
CA ASP A 888 -2.15 -0.02 42.62
C ASP A 888 -2.39 -0.41 41.17
N SER A 889 -1.51 0.07 40.30
CA SER A 889 -1.55 -0.27 38.89
C SER A 889 -0.24 -0.92 38.48
N ALA A 890 -0.35 -2.10 37.88
CA ALA A 890 0.66 -2.67 37.03
C ALA A 890 -0.03 -3.07 35.72
N ILE A 891 0.52 -2.59 34.60
CA ILE A 891 -0.02 -2.80 33.26
C ILE A 891 1.02 -3.52 32.42
N VAL A 892 0.57 -4.54 31.69
CA VAL A 892 1.38 -5.26 30.70
C VAL A 892 0.92 -4.86 29.31
N TRP A 893 1.78 -4.17 28.57
CA TRP A 893 1.56 -3.66 27.23
C TRP A 893 2.01 -4.68 26.18
N ASP A 894 1.14 -5.01 25.21
CA ASP A 894 1.50 -5.87 24.07
C ASP A 894 2.12 -5.03 22.95
N LEU A 895 3.42 -5.18 22.76
CA LEU A 895 4.21 -4.42 21.78
C LEU A 895 4.38 -5.16 20.45
N ARG A 896 3.68 -6.28 20.24
CA ARG A 896 3.83 -6.99 18.97
C ARG A 896 3.37 -6.12 17.80
N PRO A 897 4.17 -6.03 16.72
CA PRO A 897 3.82 -5.21 15.57
C PRO A 897 2.48 -5.59 14.93
N ASP A 898 2.00 -6.83 15.05
CA ASP A 898 0.70 -7.26 14.52
C ASP A 898 -0.52 -6.71 15.29
N VAL A 899 -0.34 -6.32 16.56
CA VAL A 899 -1.39 -5.67 17.37
C VAL A 899 -1.51 -4.21 16.95
N TRP A 900 -0.38 -3.51 16.85
CA TRP A 900 -0.28 -2.12 16.36
C TRP A 900 -0.68 -1.99 14.88
N LEU A 901 -0.31 -2.98 14.06
CA LEU A 901 -0.72 -3.07 12.66
C LEU A 901 -2.24 -3.23 12.52
N ARG A 902 -2.86 -4.09 13.33
CA ARG A 902 -4.33 -4.21 13.35
C ARG A 902 -4.99 -2.90 13.74
N GLN A 903 -4.43 -2.17 14.68
CA GLN A 903 -4.97 -0.89 15.15
C GLN A 903 -4.80 0.23 14.11
N ALA A 904 -3.62 0.37 13.52
CA ALA A 904 -3.39 1.36 12.47
C ALA A 904 -4.18 1.03 11.18
N CYS A 905 -4.35 -0.25 10.85
CA CYS A 905 -5.21 -0.69 9.76
C CYS A 905 -6.70 -0.42 10.04
N ALA A 906 -7.16 -0.62 11.27
CA ALA A 906 -8.53 -0.30 11.68
C ALA A 906 -8.80 1.21 11.59
N ILE A 907 -7.83 2.03 11.97
CA ILE A 907 -7.90 3.50 11.88
C ILE A 907 -7.86 3.97 10.42
N ALA A 908 -6.92 3.45 9.62
CA ALA A 908 -6.73 3.84 8.22
C ALA A 908 -7.93 3.47 7.34
N ASN A 909 -8.67 2.43 7.74
CA ASN A 909 -9.88 1.98 7.10
C ASN A 909 -9.72 1.59 5.60
N ARG A 910 -8.49 1.21 5.23
CA ARG A 910 -8.09 0.74 3.89
C ARG A 910 -6.77 0.00 3.98
N ASP A 911 -6.41 -0.69 2.91
CA ASP A 911 -5.07 -1.26 2.76
C ASP A 911 -4.03 -0.14 2.73
N LEU A 912 -2.97 -0.33 3.52
CA LEU A 912 -1.80 0.55 3.53
C LEU A 912 -0.94 0.22 2.32
N ASP A 913 -0.38 1.25 1.67
CA ASP A 913 0.62 1.05 0.62
C ASP A 913 2.01 0.75 1.22
N GLU A 914 2.94 0.27 0.40
CA GLU A 914 4.27 -0.17 0.86
C GLU A 914 5.08 0.96 1.51
N ARG A 915 4.85 2.20 1.09
CA ARG A 915 5.54 3.37 1.63
C ARG A 915 4.95 3.77 2.98
N GLU A 916 3.63 3.76 3.10
CA GLU A 916 2.89 3.98 4.35
C GLU A 916 3.23 2.91 5.39
N TRP A 917 3.31 1.65 4.95
CA TRP A 917 3.68 0.52 5.80
C TRP A 917 5.10 0.64 6.33
N LYS A 918 6.07 0.97 5.45
CA LYS A 918 7.46 1.19 5.88
C LYS A 918 7.63 2.40 6.79
N GLN A 919 6.77 3.40 6.69
CA GLN A 919 6.79 4.55 7.58
C GLN A 919 6.17 4.24 8.96
N LEU A 920 5.10 3.45 9.01
CA LEU A 920 4.39 3.12 10.25
C LEU A 920 5.05 1.98 11.03
N PHE A 921 5.64 1.00 10.33
CA PHE A 921 6.14 -0.23 10.94
C PHE A 921 7.60 -0.55 10.58
N GLY A 922 8.28 0.30 9.80
CA GLY A 922 9.61 -0.01 9.29
C GLY A 922 9.60 -1.22 8.37
N ASP A 923 10.71 -1.97 8.33
CA ASP A 923 10.82 -3.18 7.51
C ASP A 923 10.20 -4.43 8.18
N THR A 924 9.73 -4.32 9.43
CA THR A 924 9.23 -5.44 10.23
C THR A 924 7.93 -5.06 10.97
N PRO A 925 6.76 -5.61 10.61
CA PRO A 925 6.56 -6.78 9.77
C PRO A 925 6.71 -6.45 8.28
N PRO A 926 7.04 -7.44 7.43
CA PRO A 926 7.16 -7.22 5.98
C PRO A 926 5.84 -6.71 5.42
N TYR A 927 5.94 -5.84 4.41
CA TYR A 927 4.78 -5.24 3.75
C TYR A 927 3.76 -6.30 3.36
N ARG A 928 2.51 -6.08 3.77
CA ARG A 928 1.38 -6.86 3.26
C ARG A 928 0.47 -5.93 2.49
N LYS A 929 0.11 -6.39 1.30
CA LYS A 929 -0.81 -5.68 0.42
C LYS A 929 -2.21 -5.52 1.03
N SER A 930 -2.57 -6.36 2.00
CA SER A 930 -3.84 -6.30 2.69
C SER A 930 -3.66 -6.18 4.20
N CYS A 931 -4.41 -5.24 4.77
CA CYS A 931 -4.47 -5.01 6.22
C CYS A 931 -5.08 -6.24 6.94
N PRO A 932 -4.47 -6.72 8.05
CA PRO A 932 -4.90 -7.92 8.77
C PRO A 932 -6.32 -7.85 9.32
#